data_AF-Q22A93-F1
#
_entry.id   AF-Q22A93-F1
#
_cell.length_a   1.000
_cell.length_b   1.000
_cell.length_c   1.000
_cell.angle_alpha   90.00
_cell.angle_beta   90.00
_cell.angle_gamma   90.00
#
_symmetry.space_group_name_H-M   'P 1'
#
loop_
_entity.id
_entity.type
_entity.pdbx_description
1 polymer ?
#
loop_
_entity_poly.entity_id
_entity_poly.type
_entity_poly.pdbx_seq_one_letter_code
_entity_poly.pdbx_strand_id
1 'polypeptide(L)'
;MYQSLGFDDQAKVNIAYFLLQAQCDLAFASALKNHESRISFSKFKGTQSYCAPEVDQGIFKKSSDIFSVGLVLLELDNIQTFDFTKTTNQEKLEIQFGKVFTSFQINRQSQIYRIAQQCLEFDPKNRIPAVDLLIQFIIQNQNYLDVEISSILNRKQLQKKAEQLSQIQKSIVEKSKKEEIELLQISQIYKDQKFEMLIQEFKQLKEKPFEIFEYQIILDLLSKNTQYDSNFEFISVGATGLILGVYNKSQKRHSALKIQRVTSKHEIIREIGIIRDCQMPLVIKFYGFYYLDVIKKEDFVVYEIEKCSGNLKQYFNRLKKEKIQLNDEEKMQIAIQVIDVINYLHYNHIVHRDVKLENILYIDSQSQVPIIKLTDFDQARKMYYINIRIYDDIVKVFQPVKGACGTLGYISPEIFNTLLYTFQSEIFSLGVCLAVIDNFETLEPSLKQKNLDSLHGFKIPFEPSYLVKNELIKRNTKIYDIILKTVVFNQEKRQNLNTIIVDLHQNYGYQFYSREITSFKNITSNFLYCKIANFQLSNNIGPDGAKAVVSEIAKCPTLSTLSLWLYDNNIGPDGAKAVASEIAKCPTLSTLTLGLHNNIIGPDGAKAVASEIAKCPTLSTLSLGLDDNNIGPDGAKAVASEIAKCPTLSTLNLNLSNNKINGNELLESKFRKNMKVNIKY
;
A
#
# COMPACT_ATOMS: atom_id res chain seq x y z
N MET A 1 51.95 -16.30 14.15
CA MET A 1 52.77 -15.07 14.11
C MET A 1 52.69 -14.23 15.40
N TYR A 2 52.22 -14.77 16.54
CA TYR A 2 51.93 -13.98 17.77
C TYR A 2 52.70 -14.42 19.03
N GLN A 3 53.75 -15.23 18.94
CA GLN A 3 54.47 -15.76 20.12
C GLN A 3 55.56 -14.83 20.71
N SER A 4 55.73 -13.60 20.21
CA SER A 4 56.82 -12.71 20.64
C SER A 4 56.38 -11.37 21.23
N LEU A 5 55.08 -11.14 21.48
CA LEU A 5 54.61 -9.91 22.12
C LEU A 5 54.05 -10.28 23.51
N GLY A 6 54.88 -10.10 24.54
CA GLY A 6 54.39 -10.11 25.91
C GLY A 6 53.53 -8.87 26.13
N PHE A 7 52.22 -8.97 25.88
CA PHE A 7 51.28 -7.91 26.20
C PHE A 7 51.31 -7.65 27.71
N ASP A 8 51.46 -6.39 28.10
CA ASP A 8 51.25 -5.98 29.48
C ASP A 8 49.76 -6.12 29.88
N ASP A 9 49.48 -6.06 31.19
CA ASP A 9 48.13 -6.29 31.70
C ASP A 9 47.13 -5.25 31.17
N GLN A 10 47.56 -4.01 30.92
CA GLN A 10 46.74 -2.97 30.30
C GLN A 10 46.34 -3.33 28.85
N ALA A 11 47.28 -3.83 28.05
CA ALA A 11 47.03 -4.26 26.69
C ALA A 11 46.11 -5.48 26.64
N LYS A 12 46.28 -6.44 27.55
CA LYS A 12 45.37 -7.59 27.70
C LYS A 12 43.95 -7.15 28.06
N VAL A 13 43.81 -6.23 29.02
CA VAL A 13 42.51 -5.66 29.42
C VAL A 13 41.83 -4.91 28.27
N ASN A 14 42.59 -4.14 27.48
CA ASN A 14 42.07 -3.43 26.31
C ASN A 14 41.61 -4.38 25.19
N ILE A 15 42.36 -5.46 24.94
CA ILE A 15 41.98 -6.46 23.94
C ILE A 15 40.76 -7.26 24.41
N ALA A 16 40.71 -7.67 25.68
CA ALA A 16 39.56 -8.36 26.27
C ALA A 16 38.29 -7.48 26.21
N TYR A 17 38.41 -6.19 26.51
CA TYR A 17 37.35 -5.21 26.33
C TYR A 17 36.86 -5.14 24.88
N PHE A 18 37.78 -5.07 23.90
CA PHE A 18 37.42 -5.02 22.48
C PHE A 18 36.71 -6.30 22.02
N LEU A 19 37.13 -7.48 22.49
CA LEU A 19 36.51 -8.76 22.16
C LEU A 19 35.09 -8.88 22.72
N LEU A 20 34.89 -8.52 23.99
CA LEU A 20 33.56 -8.50 24.62
C LEU A 20 32.64 -7.45 23.95
N GLN A 21 33.18 -6.29 23.58
CA GLN A 21 32.46 -5.25 22.83
C GLN A 21 32.07 -5.74 21.43
N ALA A 22 32.99 -6.34 20.68
CA ALA A 22 32.73 -6.88 19.35
C ALA A 22 31.63 -7.96 19.40
N GLN A 23 31.62 -8.78 20.45
CA GLN A 23 30.59 -9.79 20.62
C GLN A 23 29.23 -9.19 21.01
N CYS A 24 29.20 -8.12 21.82
CA CYS A 24 27.98 -7.35 22.01
C CYS A 24 27.48 -6.82 20.65
N ASP A 25 28.34 -6.17 19.87
CA ASP A 25 27.99 -5.59 18.56
C ASP A 25 27.51 -6.67 17.55
N LEU A 26 28.10 -7.87 17.56
CA LEU A 26 27.68 -9.04 16.76
C LEU A 26 26.38 -9.67 17.26
N ALA A 27 26.17 -9.76 18.57
CA ALA A 27 24.91 -10.20 19.19
C ALA A 27 23.75 -9.24 18.89
N PHE A 28 24.06 -7.94 18.77
CA PHE A 28 23.14 -6.91 18.28
C PHE A 28 22.86 -7.04 16.77
N ALA A 29 23.88 -7.33 15.95
CA ALA A 29 23.70 -7.56 14.50
C ALA A 29 22.92 -8.86 14.18
N SER A 30 23.04 -9.89 15.01
CA SER A 30 22.38 -11.19 14.89
C SER A 30 21.01 -11.27 15.57
N ALA A 31 20.48 -10.18 16.12
CA ALA A 31 19.11 -10.10 16.64
C ALA A 31 18.03 -10.35 15.57
N LEU A 32 18.41 -10.35 14.28
CA LEU A 32 17.58 -10.78 13.17
C LEU A 32 17.76 -12.28 12.87
N LYS A 33 17.21 -13.15 13.73
CA LYS A 33 16.60 -14.47 13.45
C LYS A 33 16.49 -15.31 14.74
N ASN A 34 15.42 -16.11 14.79
CA ASN A 34 14.97 -16.95 15.90
C ASN A 34 16.07 -17.55 16.80
N HIS A 35 15.75 -17.64 18.08
CA HIS A 35 16.66 -17.96 19.20
C HIS A 35 17.41 -19.30 19.14
N GLU A 36 17.12 -20.18 18.18
CA GLU A 36 17.84 -21.45 18.01
C GLU A 36 17.90 -21.82 16.52
N SER A 37 19.07 -22.23 16.04
CA SER A 37 19.21 -22.77 14.69
C SER A 37 19.82 -24.18 14.74
N ARG A 38 19.10 -25.15 14.15
CA ARG A 38 19.62 -26.51 13.94
C ARG A 38 20.32 -26.54 12.59
N ILE A 39 21.61 -26.80 12.59
CA ILE A 39 22.44 -26.82 11.36
C ILE A 39 22.90 -28.26 11.11
N SER A 40 22.79 -28.75 9.87
CA SER A 40 23.37 -30.04 9.50
C SER A 40 24.90 -29.98 9.49
N PHE A 41 25.57 -31.03 9.98
CA PHE A 41 27.04 -31.13 10.07
C PHE A 41 27.79 -30.71 8.78
N SER A 42 27.17 -30.88 7.60
CA SER A 42 27.73 -30.50 6.30
C SER A 42 27.78 -29.00 5.97
N LYS A 43 27.20 -28.12 6.80
CA LYS A 43 27.16 -26.66 6.58
C LYS A 43 27.98 -25.86 7.61
N PHE A 44 28.74 -26.55 8.45
CA PHE A 44 29.49 -25.92 9.52
C PHE A 44 30.59 -24.99 8.98
N LYS A 45 30.56 -23.71 9.40
CA LYS A 45 31.65 -22.74 9.16
C LYS A 45 32.11 -22.21 10.52
N GLY A 46 33.29 -22.64 10.96
CA GLY A 46 33.95 -22.24 12.21
C GLY A 46 35.16 -23.11 12.50
N THR A 47 36.09 -22.64 13.35
CA THR A 47 37.20 -23.47 13.84
C THR A 47 36.65 -24.38 14.95
N GLN A 48 36.54 -25.68 14.69
CA GLN A 48 35.91 -26.67 15.59
C GLN A 48 36.50 -26.64 17.02
N SER A 49 37.77 -26.25 17.15
CA SER A 49 38.41 -26.03 18.45
C SER A 49 37.55 -25.11 19.32
N TYR A 50 37.14 -23.92 18.85
CA TYR A 50 36.50 -22.84 19.64
C TYR A 50 35.01 -23.00 19.91
N CYS A 51 34.43 -24.13 19.53
CA CYS A 51 32.97 -24.30 19.58
C CYS A 51 32.49 -24.80 20.94
N ALA A 52 31.29 -24.36 21.30
CA ALA A 52 30.64 -24.75 22.55
C ALA A 52 30.16 -26.22 22.51
N PRO A 53 30.03 -26.89 23.66
CA PRO A 53 29.65 -28.31 23.72
C PRO A 53 28.32 -28.64 23.02
N GLU A 54 27.33 -27.73 23.05
CA GLU A 54 26.05 -27.94 22.37
C GLU A 54 26.13 -27.85 20.84
N VAL A 55 27.17 -27.22 20.31
CA VAL A 55 27.40 -27.11 18.87
C VAL A 55 27.80 -28.46 18.28
N ASP A 56 28.49 -29.30 19.06
CA ASP A 56 28.82 -30.68 18.67
C ASP A 56 27.55 -31.56 18.57
N GLN A 57 26.41 -31.12 19.13
CA GLN A 57 25.10 -31.75 18.98
C GLN A 57 24.26 -31.11 17.85
N GLY A 58 24.84 -30.20 17.06
CA GLY A 58 24.17 -29.51 15.95
C GLY A 58 23.23 -28.37 16.39
N ILE A 59 23.31 -27.94 17.65
CA ILE A 59 22.48 -26.87 18.23
C ILE A 59 23.33 -25.61 18.36
N PHE A 60 22.99 -24.57 17.60
CA PHE A 60 23.67 -23.28 17.68
C PHE A 60 22.78 -22.24 18.36
N LYS A 61 23.32 -21.60 19.41
CA LYS A 61 22.63 -20.56 20.20
C LYS A 61 23.53 -19.33 20.31
N LYS A 62 22.94 -18.16 20.61
CA LYS A 62 23.71 -16.96 20.97
C LYS A 62 24.64 -17.19 22.18
N SER A 63 24.26 -18.07 23.10
CA SER A 63 25.10 -18.50 24.22
C SER A 63 26.30 -19.34 23.80
N SER A 64 26.27 -19.97 22.62
CA SER A 64 27.41 -20.72 22.06
C SER A 64 28.56 -19.78 21.69
N ASP A 65 28.22 -18.61 21.15
CA ASP A 65 29.17 -17.52 20.85
C ASP A 65 29.83 -16.94 22.12
N ILE A 66 29.11 -16.92 23.25
CA ILE A 66 29.66 -16.52 24.56
C ILE A 66 30.75 -17.49 25.03
N PHE A 67 30.51 -18.79 24.85
CA PHE A 67 31.49 -19.82 25.21
C PHE A 67 32.78 -19.68 24.40
N SER A 68 32.68 -19.42 23.10
CA SER A 68 33.84 -19.17 22.24
C SER A 68 34.65 -17.96 22.70
N VAL A 69 34.00 -16.89 23.14
CA VAL A 69 34.68 -15.72 23.73
C VAL A 69 35.40 -16.09 25.02
N GLY A 70 34.81 -16.94 25.87
CA GLY A 70 35.46 -17.45 27.08
C GLY A 70 36.79 -18.14 26.79
N LEU A 71 36.84 -18.95 25.72
CA LEU A 71 38.06 -19.64 25.29
C LEU A 71 39.13 -18.67 24.79
N VAL A 72 38.74 -17.68 23.99
CA VAL A 72 39.67 -16.65 23.48
C VAL A 72 40.18 -15.76 24.62
N LEU A 73 39.34 -15.40 25.59
CA LEU A 73 39.76 -14.64 26.77
C LEU A 73 40.76 -15.42 27.62
N LEU A 74 40.52 -16.73 27.79
CA LEU A 74 41.41 -17.61 28.52
C LEU A 74 42.78 -17.76 27.84
N GLU A 75 42.78 -17.89 26.51
CA GLU A 75 43.99 -17.94 25.68
C GLU A 75 44.75 -16.61 25.65
N LEU A 76 44.05 -15.48 25.55
CA LEU A 76 44.65 -14.15 25.65
C LEU A 76 45.36 -13.94 26.99
N ASP A 77 44.69 -14.33 28.07
CA ASP A 77 45.20 -14.16 29.43
C ASP A 77 46.40 -15.08 29.73
N ASN A 78 46.50 -16.21 29.03
CA ASN A 78 47.48 -17.27 29.25
C ASN A 78 48.31 -17.60 28.00
N ILE A 79 48.56 -16.61 27.14
CA ILE A 79 49.11 -16.80 25.78
C ILE A 79 50.47 -17.54 25.72
N GLN A 80 51.20 -17.58 26.84
CA GLN A 80 52.48 -18.29 26.96
C GLN A 80 52.33 -19.76 27.38
N THR A 81 51.23 -20.12 28.04
CA THR A 81 51.05 -21.43 28.71
C THR A 81 49.78 -22.16 28.28
N PHE A 82 48.91 -21.50 27.52
CA PHE A 82 47.64 -22.04 27.04
C PHE A 82 47.48 -21.74 25.55
N ASP A 83 47.42 -22.81 24.77
CA ASP A 83 47.11 -22.78 23.33
C ASP A 83 45.94 -23.73 23.13
N PHE A 84 44.78 -23.13 22.95
CA PHE A 84 43.55 -23.87 22.99
C PHE A 84 43.37 -24.77 21.75
N THR A 85 44.09 -24.48 20.66
CA THR A 85 44.08 -25.33 19.46
C THR A 85 44.68 -26.72 19.69
N LYS A 86 45.43 -26.91 20.79
CA LYS A 86 46.02 -28.19 21.21
C LYS A 86 45.17 -28.98 22.21
N THR A 87 44.00 -28.47 22.59
CA THR A 87 43.10 -29.15 23.53
C THR A 87 42.29 -30.27 22.87
N THR A 88 41.98 -31.31 23.64
CA THR A 88 41.15 -32.44 23.25
C THR A 88 39.69 -32.24 23.62
N ASN A 89 38.77 -32.95 22.96
CA ASN A 89 37.34 -32.93 23.33
C ASN A 89 37.09 -33.46 24.75
N GLN A 90 37.97 -34.34 25.26
CA GLN A 90 37.87 -34.86 26.62
C GLN A 90 38.18 -33.78 27.66
N GLU A 91 39.15 -32.91 27.41
CA GLU A 91 39.46 -31.76 28.27
C GLU A 91 38.36 -30.70 28.25
N LYS A 92 37.63 -30.57 27.12
CA LYS A 92 36.43 -29.71 27.06
C LYS A 92 35.28 -30.23 27.93
N LEU A 93 35.16 -31.54 28.11
CA LEU A 93 34.15 -32.13 29.00
C LEU A 93 34.45 -31.89 30.48
N GLU A 94 35.69 -31.55 30.86
CA GLU A 94 36.01 -31.17 32.25
C GLU A 94 35.14 -30.00 32.73
N ILE A 95 34.77 -29.12 31.81
CA ILE A 95 33.95 -27.93 32.07
C ILE A 95 32.58 -28.32 32.62
N GLN A 96 32.02 -29.47 32.22
CA GLN A 96 30.78 -30.01 32.77
C GLN A 96 30.84 -30.22 34.30
N PHE A 97 32.04 -30.51 34.81
CA PHE A 97 32.28 -30.76 36.23
C PHE A 97 32.84 -29.54 36.96
N GLY A 98 32.74 -28.35 36.36
CA GLY A 98 33.29 -27.10 36.91
C GLY A 98 34.82 -27.03 36.88
N LYS A 99 35.49 -27.93 36.15
CA LYS A 99 36.94 -27.95 35.98
C LYS A 99 37.29 -27.37 34.62
N VAL A 100 38.18 -26.37 34.59
CA VAL A 100 38.56 -25.70 33.34
C VAL A 100 40.02 -26.03 33.03
N PHE A 101 40.23 -26.91 32.05
CA PHE A 101 41.52 -27.29 31.44
C PHE A 101 42.63 -27.57 32.47
N THR A 102 42.44 -28.60 33.29
CA THR A 102 43.32 -28.91 34.43
C THR A 102 44.72 -29.35 34.03
N SER A 103 44.90 -29.84 32.80
CA SER A 103 46.18 -30.20 32.19
C SER A 103 47.06 -29.00 31.81
N PHE A 104 46.53 -27.77 31.83
CA PHE A 104 47.25 -26.56 31.43
C PHE A 104 47.56 -25.65 32.63
N GLN A 105 48.70 -24.94 32.55
CA GLN A 105 49.06 -23.92 33.53
C GLN A 105 48.31 -22.62 33.24
N ILE A 106 47.15 -22.47 33.87
CA ILE A 106 46.29 -21.27 33.75
C ILE A 106 46.43 -20.41 35.00
N ASN A 107 46.57 -19.10 34.82
CA ASN A 107 46.49 -18.11 35.88
C ASN A 107 45.04 -17.95 36.36
N ARG A 108 44.64 -18.78 37.32
CA ARG A 108 43.28 -18.77 37.89
C ARG A 108 42.99 -17.57 38.79
N GLN A 109 43.97 -16.70 39.05
CA GLN A 109 43.82 -15.52 39.89
C GLN A 109 43.56 -14.24 39.09
N SER A 110 43.71 -14.28 37.76
CA SER A 110 43.50 -13.11 36.91
C SER A 110 42.03 -12.68 36.89
N GLN A 111 41.79 -11.40 36.60
CA GLN A 111 40.43 -10.88 36.44
C GLN A 111 39.77 -11.39 35.14
N ILE A 112 40.55 -11.53 34.07
CA ILE A 112 40.08 -12.09 32.79
C ILE A 112 39.64 -13.54 32.95
N TYR A 113 40.33 -14.34 33.77
CA TYR A 113 39.97 -15.73 34.07
C TYR A 113 38.58 -15.85 34.72
N ARG A 114 38.23 -14.95 35.66
CA ARG A 114 36.91 -14.97 36.32
C ARG A 114 35.77 -14.77 35.34
N ILE A 115 35.97 -13.90 34.36
CA ILE A 115 34.98 -13.57 33.33
C ILE A 115 34.95 -14.68 32.28
N ALA A 116 36.12 -15.22 31.89
CA ALA A 116 36.21 -16.40 31.05
C ALA A 116 35.47 -17.60 31.67
N GLN A 117 35.54 -17.79 32.99
CA GLN A 117 34.85 -18.89 33.67
C GLN A 117 33.32 -18.77 33.55
N GLN A 118 32.77 -17.56 33.67
CA GLN A 118 31.33 -17.32 33.48
C GLN A 118 30.89 -17.54 32.02
N CYS A 119 31.75 -17.23 31.06
CA CYS A 119 31.53 -17.54 29.65
C CYS A 119 31.54 -19.06 29.38
N LEU A 120 32.39 -19.79 30.11
CA LEU A 120 32.64 -21.22 29.94
C LEU A 120 31.65 -22.11 30.72
N GLU A 121 30.53 -21.59 31.23
CA GLU A 121 29.52 -22.44 31.87
C GLU A 121 29.02 -23.54 30.92
N PHE A 122 28.94 -24.78 31.41
CA PHE A 122 28.59 -25.92 30.55
C PHE A 122 27.17 -25.82 30.01
N ASP A 123 26.18 -25.56 30.88
CA ASP A 123 24.80 -25.31 30.46
C ASP A 123 24.71 -23.92 29.82
N PRO A 124 24.31 -23.82 28.53
CA PRO A 124 24.20 -22.53 27.85
C PRO A 124 23.24 -21.54 28.53
N LYS A 125 22.27 -22.02 29.33
CA LYS A 125 21.33 -21.15 30.08
C LYS A 125 21.98 -20.42 31.25
N ASN A 126 23.08 -20.96 31.77
CA ASN A 126 23.79 -20.39 32.92
C ASN A 126 24.87 -19.39 32.48
N ARG A 127 25.18 -19.33 31.17
CA ARG A 127 26.13 -18.35 30.63
C ARG A 127 25.53 -16.95 30.72
N ILE A 128 26.28 -16.05 31.34
CA ILE A 128 25.87 -14.65 31.48
C ILE A 128 25.88 -13.98 30.09
N PRO A 129 24.89 -13.15 29.75
CA PRO A 129 24.87 -12.42 28.47
C PRO A 129 26.09 -11.52 28.27
N ALA A 130 26.55 -11.36 27.02
CA ALA A 130 27.73 -10.55 26.68
C ALA A 130 27.69 -9.13 27.26
N VAL A 131 26.51 -8.50 27.30
CA VAL A 131 26.33 -7.14 27.83
C VAL A 131 26.59 -7.09 29.34
N ASP A 132 26.10 -8.08 30.08
CA ASP A 132 26.26 -8.15 31.53
C ASP A 132 27.71 -8.53 31.89
N LEU A 133 28.33 -9.42 31.12
CA LEU A 133 29.76 -9.74 31.21
C LEU A 133 30.63 -8.51 30.93
N LEU A 134 30.31 -7.72 29.90
CA LEU A 134 31.01 -6.48 29.57
C LEU A 134 30.86 -5.45 30.69
N ILE A 135 29.66 -5.29 31.26
CA ILE A 135 29.43 -4.40 32.41
C ILE A 135 30.25 -4.85 33.62
N GLN A 136 30.24 -6.15 33.96
CA GLN A 136 31.07 -6.69 35.04
C GLN A 136 32.57 -6.48 34.78
N PHE A 137 33.04 -6.74 33.55
CA PHE A 137 34.42 -6.51 33.12
C PHE A 137 34.83 -5.05 33.33
N ILE A 138 33.98 -4.13 32.89
CA ILE A 138 34.18 -2.69 33.01
C ILE A 138 34.24 -2.27 34.47
N ILE A 139 33.31 -2.72 35.32
CA ILE A 139 33.27 -2.37 36.75
C ILE A 139 34.54 -2.86 37.46
N GLN A 140 35.01 -4.05 37.13
CA GLN A 140 36.20 -4.64 37.77
C GLN A 140 37.51 -3.97 37.31
N ASN A 141 37.53 -3.37 36.12
CA ASN A 141 38.73 -2.82 35.49
C ASN A 141 38.70 -1.29 35.30
N GLN A 142 37.86 -0.56 36.06
CA GLN A 142 37.69 0.90 35.93
C GLN A 142 39.00 1.69 36.00
N ASN A 143 39.98 1.23 36.81
CA ASN A 143 41.28 1.91 36.96
C ASN A 143 42.17 1.83 35.71
N TYR A 144 41.86 0.93 34.78
CA TYR A 144 42.57 0.74 33.51
C TYR A 144 41.81 1.37 32.33
N LEU A 145 40.60 1.89 32.55
CA LEU A 145 39.71 2.42 31.53
C LEU A 145 39.38 3.89 31.87
N ASP A 146 40.20 4.81 31.36
CA ASP A 146 39.91 6.24 31.51
C ASP A 146 38.60 6.60 30.77
N VAL A 147 37.74 7.31 31.50
CA VAL A 147 36.46 7.95 31.11
C VAL A 147 35.18 7.15 31.43
N GLU A 148 34.11 7.87 31.79
CA GLU A 148 32.76 7.36 32.14
C GLU A 148 32.16 6.50 31.01
N ILE A 149 32.39 5.19 31.11
CA ILE A 149 32.34 4.24 30.00
C ILE A 149 30.92 4.03 29.47
N SER A 150 29.88 4.15 30.29
CA SER A 150 28.48 4.07 29.82
C SER A 150 28.13 5.20 28.85
N SER A 151 28.62 6.41 29.13
CA SER A 151 28.42 7.58 28.26
C SER A 151 29.23 7.46 26.97
N ILE A 152 30.44 6.88 27.01
CA ILE A 152 31.28 6.66 25.83
C ILE A 152 30.82 5.46 25.01
N LEU A 153 30.47 4.33 25.63
CA LEU A 153 29.97 3.14 24.95
C LEU A 153 28.70 3.51 24.21
N ASN A 154 27.77 4.18 24.88
CA ASN A 154 26.53 4.61 24.23
C ASN A 154 26.84 5.63 23.14
N ARG A 155 27.68 6.66 23.36
CA ARG A 155 28.05 7.64 22.30
C ARG A 155 28.78 7.02 21.11
N LYS A 156 29.78 6.15 21.33
CA LYS A 156 30.53 5.46 20.25
C LYS A 156 29.66 4.42 19.54
N GLN A 157 28.78 3.70 20.24
CA GLN A 157 27.83 2.76 19.63
C GLN A 157 26.76 3.51 18.83
N LEU A 158 26.21 4.60 19.38
CA LEU A 158 25.27 5.49 18.69
C LEU A 158 25.92 6.11 17.45
N GLN A 159 27.18 6.54 17.55
CA GLN A 159 27.94 7.05 16.41
C GLN A 159 28.14 5.99 15.34
N LYS A 160 28.64 4.80 15.68
CA LYS A 160 28.81 3.69 14.71
C LYS A 160 27.47 3.29 14.08
N LYS A 161 26.39 3.20 14.87
CA LYS A 161 25.04 2.91 14.37
C LYS A 161 24.57 4.01 13.42
N ALA A 162 24.75 5.28 13.77
CA ALA A 162 24.40 6.41 12.92
C ALA A 162 25.17 6.39 11.58
N GLU A 163 26.46 6.07 11.60
CA GLU A 163 27.29 5.93 10.40
C GLU A 163 26.77 4.80 9.49
N GLN A 164 26.48 3.63 10.07
CA GLN A 164 25.89 2.50 9.34
C GLN A 164 24.53 2.85 8.74
N LEU A 165 23.64 3.49 9.51
CA LEU A 165 22.31 3.91 9.05
C LEU A 165 22.40 4.93 7.91
N SER A 166 23.28 5.92 8.03
CA SER A 166 23.53 6.88 6.96
C SER A 166 24.06 6.20 5.70
N GLN A 167 24.98 5.22 5.84
CA GLN A 167 25.50 4.48 4.69
C GLN A 167 24.41 3.64 3.99
N ILE A 168 23.55 2.97 4.76
CA ILE A 168 22.38 2.24 4.23
C ILE A 168 21.44 3.21 3.50
N GLN A 169 21.07 4.34 4.12
CA GLN A 169 20.18 5.33 3.50
C GLN A 169 20.77 5.89 2.19
N LYS A 170 22.06 6.23 2.19
CA LYS A 170 22.77 6.71 1.01
C LYS A 170 22.70 5.69 -0.13
N SER A 171 22.94 4.41 0.16
CA SER A 171 22.85 3.36 -0.86
C SER A 171 21.43 3.22 -1.46
N ILE A 172 20.38 3.39 -0.65
CA ILE A 172 18.97 3.34 -1.08
C ILE A 172 18.66 4.54 -1.98
N VAL A 173 19.10 5.74 -1.59
CA VAL A 173 18.91 6.97 -2.35
C VAL A 173 19.68 6.92 -3.67
N GLU A 174 20.92 6.43 -3.69
CA GLU A 174 21.73 6.25 -4.89
C GLU A 174 21.10 5.27 -5.87
N LYS A 175 20.63 4.11 -5.38
CA LYS A 175 19.89 3.15 -6.21
C LYS A 175 18.65 3.80 -6.83
N SER A 176 17.89 4.55 -6.04
CA SER A 176 16.68 5.25 -6.50
C SER A 176 16.99 6.36 -7.51
N LYS A 177 18.15 7.02 -7.42
CA LYS A 177 18.62 8.01 -8.40
C LYS A 177 19.06 7.35 -9.71
N LYS A 178 19.74 6.20 -9.64
CA LYS A 178 20.17 5.46 -10.83
C LYS A 178 18.97 4.97 -11.65
N GLU A 179 18.00 4.35 -10.99
CA GLU A 179 16.76 3.89 -11.63
C GLU A 179 16.00 5.05 -12.31
N GLU A 180 16.00 6.23 -11.70
CA GLU A 180 15.38 7.44 -12.25
C GLU A 180 16.10 8.02 -13.47
N ILE A 181 17.43 7.95 -13.51
CA ILE A 181 18.21 8.34 -14.70
C ILE A 181 17.88 7.40 -15.86
N GLU A 182 17.81 6.09 -15.60
CA GLU A 182 17.42 5.09 -16.61
C GLU A 182 16.00 5.37 -17.14
N LEU A 183 15.05 5.71 -16.26
CA LEU A 183 13.70 6.11 -16.64
C LEU A 183 13.64 7.39 -17.48
N LEU A 184 14.49 8.38 -17.18
CA LEU A 184 14.58 9.61 -17.98
C LEU A 184 15.18 9.33 -19.35
N GLN A 185 16.19 8.47 -19.44
CA GLN A 185 16.75 8.06 -20.73
C GLN A 185 15.70 7.34 -21.57
N ILE A 186 14.90 6.46 -20.95
CA ILE A 186 13.73 5.83 -21.58
C ILE A 186 12.75 6.91 -22.08
N SER A 187 12.39 7.89 -21.23
CA SER A 187 11.47 8.98 -21.62
C SER A 187 11.95 9.78 -22.84
N GLN A 188 13.26 10.04 -22.92
CA GLN A 188 13.90 10.78 -24.02
C GLN A 188 13.90 9.98 -25.33
N ILE A 189 14.06 8.65 -25.25
CA ILE A 189 13.95 7.74 -26.40
C ILE A 189 12.53 7.78 -26.98
N TYR A 190 11.51 7.79 -26.11
CA TYR A 190 10.11 7.77 -26.51
C TYR A 190 9.50 9.16 -26.78
N LYS A 191 10.24 10.26 -26.52
CA LYS A 191 9.84 11.67 -26.77
C LYS A 191 8.51 12.09 -26.14
N ASP A 192 8.21 11.61 -24.94
CA ASP A 192 6.97 11.96 -24.22
C ASP A 192 7.22 13.05 -23.16
N GLN A 193 6.84 14.29 -23.50
CA GLN A 193 6.98 15.44 -22.60
C GLN A 193 6.16 15.32 -21.30
N LYS A 194 5.01 14.64 -21.31
CA LYS A 194 4.18 14.48 -20.10
C LYS A 194 4.83 13.48 -19.15
N PHE A 195 5.42 12.42 -19.69
CA PHE A 195 6.17 11.45 -18.91
C PHE A 195 7.43 12.07 -18.28
N GLU A 196 8.14 12.94 -19.00
CA GLU A 196 9.25 13.73 -18.44
C GLU A 196 8.78 14.65 -17.30
N MET A 197 7.67 15.37 -17.48
CA MET A 197 7.09 16.22 -16.43
C MET A 197 6.72 15.43 -15.18
N LEU A 198 6.10 14.25 -15.33
CA LEU A 198 5.76 13.40 -14.20
C LEU A 198 7.00 12.92 -13.44
N ILE A 199 8.05 12.47 -14.17
CA ILE A 199 9.31 12.07 -13.53
C ILE A 199 9.95 13.26 -12.81
N GLN A 200 9.87 14.47 -13.37
CA GLN A 200 10.35 15.68 -12.71
C GLN A 200 9.53 16.03 -11.45
N GLU A 201 8.21 15.86 -11.46
CA GLU A 201 7.40 16.02 -10.24
C GLU A 201 7.78 14.98 -9.17
N PHE A 202 7.97 13.71 -9.56
CA PHE A 202 8.48 12.68 -8.64
C PHE A 202 9.87 12.97 -8.09
N LYS A 203 10.75 13.61 -8.89
CA LYS A 203 12.06 14.10 -8.43
C LYS A 203 11.95 15.15 -7.34
N GLN A 204 11.04 16.11 -7.52
CA GLN A 204 10.84 17.18 -6.54
C GLN A 204 10.29 16.65 -5.21
N LEU A 205 9.56 15.52 -5.25
CA LEU A 205 9.02 14.84 -4.06
C LEU A 205 10.05 13.98 -3.30
N LYS A 206 11.27 13.75 -3.84
CA LYS A 206 12.30 12.98 -3.12
C LYS A 206 12.89 13.78 -1.97
N GLU A 207 12.54 13.39 -0.76
CA GLU A 207 13.01 14.05 0.46
C GLU A 207 14.52 13.87 0.72
N LYS A 208 15.08 14.81 1.50
CA LYS A 208 16.49 14.82 1.87
C LYS A 208 16.81 13.67 2.85
N PRO A 209 17.81 12.80 2.57
CA PRO A 209 18.23 11.77 3.51
C PRO A 209 18.71 12.38 4.83
N PHE A 210 18.72 11.58 5.89
CA PHE A 210 19.21 12.02 7.19
C PHE A 210 20.73 12.09 7.17
N GLU A 211 21.27 13.15 7.76
CA GLU A 211 22.69 13.32 8.00
C GLU A 211 23.12 12.46 9.19
N ILE A 212 24.41 12.08 9.25
CA ILE A 212 24.94 11.23 10.33
C ILE A 212 24.66 11.85 11.72
N PHE A 213 24.84 13.16 11.86
CA PHE A 213 24.61 13.84 13.13
C PHE A 213 23.12 13.87 13.51
N GLU A 214 22.19 13.89 12.55
CA GLU A 214 20.74 13.84 12.83
C GLU A 214 20.38 12.49 13.45
N TYR A 215 20.93 11.39 12.92
CA TYR A 215 20.76 10.06 13.53
C TYR A 215 21.27 10.01 14.97
N GLN A 216 22.44 10.60 15.24
CA GLN A 216 23.03 10.60 16.60
C GLN A 216 22.12 11.33 17.59
N ILE A 217 21.64 12.52 17.23
CA ILE A 217 20.76 13.32 18.08
C ILE A 217 19.42 12.62 18.29
N ILE A 218 18.80 12.10 17.22
CA ILE A 218 17.53 11.37 17.31
C ILE A 218 17.65 10.19 18.29
N LEU A 219 18.67 9.36 18.12
CA LEU A 219 18.85 8.19 18.98
C LEU A 219 19.17 8.57 20.43
N ASP A 220 19.95 9.64 20.66
CA ASP A 220 20.21 10.17 22.00
C ASP A 220 18.93 10.67 22.68
N LEU A 221 18.12 11.49 21.98
CA LEU A 221 16.83 11.98 22.47
C LEU A 221 15.86 10.84 22.79
N LEU A 222 15.77 9.83 21.91
CA LEU A 222 14.93 8.66 22.14
C LEU A 222 15.43 7.82 23.33
N SER A 223 16.73 7.65 23.51
CA SER A 223 17.31 6.88 24.63
C SER A 223 17.02 7.49 26.00
N LYS A 224 16.87 8.81 26.06
CA LYS A 224 16.51 9.57 27.27
C LYS A 224 15.01 9.52 27.56
N ASN A 225 14.19 9.10 26.60
CA ASN A 225 12.75 9.01 26.79
C ASN A 225 12.40 7.82 27.69
N THR A 226 11.86 8.11 28.89
CA THR A 226 11.54 7.09 29.89
C THR A 226 10.36 6.21 29.51
N GLN A 227 9.58 6.57 28.49
CA GLN A 227 8.45 5.78 27.98
C GLN A 227 8.90 4.47 27.32
N TYR A 228 10.07 4.47 26.67
CA TYR A 228 10.58 3.34 25.88
C TYR A 228 11.81 2.70 26.54
N ASP A 229 12.05 1.44 26.23
CA ASP A 229 13.35 0.80 26.49
C ASP A 229 14.43 1.50 25.65
N SER A 230 15.62 1.70 26.22
CA SER A 230 16.79 2.22 25.51
C SER A 230 17.33 1.24 24.46
N ASN A 231 16.95 -0.04 24.53
CA ASN A 231 17.32 -1.07 23.58
C ASN A 231 16.39 -1.05 22.34
N PHE A 232 16.64 -0.11 21.43
CA PHE A 232 15.94 -0.02 20.15
C PHE A 232 16.35 -1.17 19.20
N GLU A 233 15.37 -1.89 18.67
CA GLU A 233 15.56 -2.82 17.56
C GLU A 233 15.52 -2.06 16.24
N PHE A 234 16.51 -2.24 15.39
CA PHE A 234 16.49 -1.62 14.08
C PHE A 234 15.66 -2.46 13.10
N ILE A 235 14.58 -1.90 12.57
CA ILE A 235 13.68 -2.61 11.64
C ILE A 235 14.03 -2.24 10.19
N SER A 236 14.04 -0.94 9.86
CA SER A 236 14.34 -0.51 8.49
C SER A 236 14.75 0.96 8.40
N VAL A 237 15.56 1.29 7.40
CA VAL A 237 15.76 2.65 6.89
C VAL A 237 15.07 2.75 5.53
N GLY A 238 14.12 3.67 5.40
CA GLY A 238 13.52 4.05 4.12
C GLY A 238 14.28 5.20 3.47
N ALA A 239 13.87 5.61 2.27
CA ALA A 239 14.46 6.79 1.62
C ALA A 239 14.25 8.07 2.45
N THR A 240 13.12 8.16 3.17
CA THR A 240 12.64 9.38 3.83
C THR A 240 12.54 9.27 5.36
N GLY A 241 12.77 8.08 5.94
CA GLY A 241 12.54 7.86 7.36
C GLY A 241 13.21 6.62 7.95
N LEU A 242 13.14 6.53 9.28
CA LEU A 242 13.75 5.49 10.10
C LEU A 242 12.63 4.74 10.85
N ILE A 243 12.71 3.40 10.91
CA ILE A 243 11.80 2.58 11.71
C ILE A 243 12.57 1.81 12.78
N LEU A 244 12.19 2.02 14.04
CA LEU A 244 12.76 1.36 15.21
C LEU A 244 11.70 0.55 15.97
N GLY A 245 11.96 -0.71 16.26
CA GLY A 245 11.19 -1.51 17.20
C GLY A 245 11.54 -1.15 18.64
N VAL A 246 10.52 -1.00 19.49
CA VAL A 246 10.68 -0.64 20.91
C VAL A 246 9.75 -1.46 21.80
N TYR A 247 10.10 -1.55 23.07
CA TYR A 247 9.15 -1.92 24.11
C TYR A 247 8.69 -0.67 24.85
N ASN A 248 7.39 -0.36 24.77
CA ASN A 248 6.78 0.73 25.52
C ASN A 248 6.51 0.25 26.95
N LYS A 249 7.30 0.73 27.91
CA LYS A 249 7.22 0.34 29.33
C LYS A 249 5.90 0.77 29.97
N SER A 250 5.41 1.96 29.61
CA SER A 250 4.18 2.52 30.18
C SER A 250 2.94 1.70 29.79
N GLN A 251 2.91 1.19 28.55
CA GLN A 251 1.79 0.43 28.00
C GLN A 251 2.02 -1.09 27.96
N LYS A 252 3.18 -1.57 28.42
CA LYS A 252 3.60 -2.98 28.46
C LYS A 252 3.44 -3.73 27.14
N ARG A 253 3.94 -3.16 26.04
CA ARG A 253 3.75 -3.71 24.69
C ARG A 253 4.91 -3.41 23.75
N HIS A 254 5.05 -4.23 22.71
CA HIS A 254 5.96 -3.92 21.60
C HIS A 254 5.30 -2.95 20.61
N SER A 255 6.04 -1.92 20.23
CA SER A 255 5.66 -0.90 19.25
C SER A 255 6.77 -0.74 18.22
N ALA A 256 6.45 -0.08 17.10
CA ALA A 256 7.44 0.47 16.19
C ALA A 256 7.32 2.00 16.16
N LEU A 257 8.46 2.67 16.08
CA LEU A 257 8.58 4.11 15.94
C LEU A 257 8.95 4.42 14.50
N LYS A 258 8.07 5.08 13.75
CA LYS A 258 8.38 5.67 12.43
C LYS A 258 8.83 7.10 12.66
N ILE A 259 10.08 7.41 12.32
CA ILE A 259 10.68 8.75 12.45
C ILE A 259 10.85 9.34 11.06
N GLN A 260 10.30 10.53 10.84
CA GLN A 260 10.41 11.26 9.57
C GLN A 260 10.64 12.75 9.80
N ARG A 261 11.25 13.39 8.79
CA ARG A 261 11.50 14.83 8.81
C ARG A 261 10.18 15.58 8.58
N VAL A 262 9.97 16.68 9.29
CA VAL A 262 8.79 17.53 9.10
C VAL A 262 9.02 18.45 7.92
N THR A 263 8.48 18.07 6.75
CA THR A 263 8.43 18.93 5.56
C THR A 263 7.25 19.89 5.61
N SER A 264 6.08 19.41 6.05
CA SER A 264 4.86 20.18 6.21
C SER A 264 4.02 19.68 7.38
N LYS A 265 3.77 20.55 8.38
CA LYS A 265 2.89 20.22 9.51
C LYS A 265 1.47 19.90 9.05
N HIS A 266 0.99 20.55 7.99
CA HIS A 266 -0.32 20.27 7.43
C HIS A 266 -0.41 18.84 6.89
N GLU A 267 0.66 18.32 6.27
CA GLU A 267 0.68 16.94 5.75
C GLU A 267 0.67 15.92 6.87
N ILE A 268 1.45 16.14 7.93
CA ILE A 268 1.48 15.31 9.13
C ILE A 268 0.09 15.26 9.79
N ILE A 269 -0.55 16.41 10.02
CA ILE A 269 -1.88 16.46 10.64
C ILE A 269 -2.91 15.72 9.78
N ARG A 270 -2.81 15.83 8.45
CA ARG A 270 -3.70 15.12 7.51
C ARG A 270 -3.51 13.61 7.60
N GLU A 271 -2.27 13.14 7.56
CA GLU A 271 -1.92 11.71 7.69
C GLU A 271 -2.47 11.16 9.02
N ILE A 272 -2.17 11.84 10.13
CA ILE A 272 -2.65 11.47 11.48
C ILE A 272 -4.17 11.45 11.55
N GLY A 273 -4.84 12.43 10.93
CA GLY A 273 -6.31 12.46 10.86
C GLY A 273 -6.87 11.24 10.13
N ILE A 274 -6.31 10.91 8.96
CA ILE A 274 -6.75 9.76 8.16
C ILE A 274 -6.52 8.44 8.92
N ILE A 275 -5.31 8.23 9.46
CA ILE A 275 -4.98 6.96 10.12
C ILE A 275 -5.77 6.75 11.42
N ARG A 276 -6.11 7.82 12.15
CA ARG A 276 -6.95 7.74 13.35
C ARG A 276 -8.42 7.43 13.04
N ASP A 277 -8.92 7.90 11.91
CA ASP A 277 -10.29 7.63 11.47
C ASP A 277 -10.46 6.18 10.96
N CYS A 278 -9.37 5.49 10.67
CA CYS A 278 -9.38 4.09 10.24
C CYS A 278 -9.49 3.12 11.43
N GLN A 279 -10.64 2.49 11.60
CA GLN A 279 -10.91 1.47 12.63
C GLN A 279 -11.06 0.07 12.01
N MET A 280 -10.03 -0.40 11.32
CA MET A 280 -10.03 -1.72 10.66
C MET A 280 -8.87 -2.60 11.15
N PRO A 281 -9.09 -3.90 11.44
CA PRO A 281 -8.03 -4.82 11.86
C PRO A 281 -6.85 -4.94 10.88
N LEU A 282 -7.12 -4.76 9.58
CA LEU A 282 -6.13 -4.84 8.50
C LEU A 282 -5.44 -3.49 8.19
N VAL A 283 -5.77 -2.41 8.91
CA VAL A 283 -5.00 -1.15 8.90
C VAL A 283 -4.04 -1.17 10.09
N ILE A 284 -2.83 -0.65 9.90
CA ILE A 284 -1.82 -0.57 10.96
C ILE A 284 -2.37 0.20 12.16
N LYS A 285 -2.22 -0.35 13.38
CA LYS A 285 -2.72 0.33 14.57
C LYS A 285 -1.81 1.52 14.91
N PHE A 286 -2.38 2.72 14.88
CA PHE A 286 -1.71 3.95 15.30
C PHE A 286 -1.97 4.24 16.78
N TYR A 287 -0.92 4.56 17.52
CA TYR A 287 -1.02 4.74 18.98
C TYR A 287 -0.81 6.17 19.42
N GLY A 288 0.03 6.93 18.72
CA GLY A 288 0.32 8.30 19.08
C GLY A 288 1.46 8.86 18.26
N PHE A 289 1.73 10.14 18.46
CA PHE A 289 2.87 10.82 17.85
C PHE A 289 3.41 11.89 18.79
N TYR A 290 4.65 12.27 18.57
CA TYR A 290 5.29 13.42 19.21
C TYR A 290 6.38 13.97 18.29
N TYR A 291 6.77 15.22 18.54
CA TYR A 291 7.85 15.87 17.80
C TYR A 291 9.18 15.73 18.53
N LEU A 292 10.26 15.75 17.77
CA LEU A 292 11.64 15.87 18.26
C LEU A 292 12.23 17.18 17.77
N ASP A 293 13.05 17.78 18.63
CA ASP A 293 13.83 18.98 18.34
C ASP A 293 15.29 18.55 18.08
N VAL A 294 15.64 18.32 16.80
CA VAL A 294 16.96 17.82 16.41
C VAL A 294 17.91 18.98 16.08
N ILE A 295 17.54 19.79 15.09
CA ILE A 295 18.25 21.00 14.68
C ILE A 295 17.40 22.23 15.03
N LYS A 296 16.11 22.15 14.71
CA LYS A 296 15.12 23.21 14.96
C LYS A 296 13.96 22.63 15.73
N LYS A 297 13.16 23.52 16.32
CA LYS A 297 11.94 23.11 17.02
C LYS A 297 10.99 22.37 16.06
N GLU A 298 10.59 21.17 16.45
CA GLU A 298 9.64 20.28 15.75
C GLU A 298 10.04 19.95 14.31
N ASP A 299 11.32 19.68 14.07
CA ASP A 299 11.85 19.35 12.74
C ASP A 299 11.77 17.85 12.40
N PHE A 300 11.49 17.00 13.40
CA PHE A 300 11.17 15.59 13.21
C PHE A 300 9.90 15.19 13.94
N VAL A 301 9.15 14.26 13.37
CA VAL A 301 7.96 13.65 13.98
C VAL A 301 8.19 12.16 14.15
N VAL A 302 7.73 11.63 15.29
CA VAL A 302 7.79 10.22 15.64
C VAL A 302 6.37 9.69 15.78
N TYR A 303 6.03 8.67 15.01
CA TYR A 303 4.76 7.94 15.09
C TYR A 303 5.00 6.64 15.86
N GLU A 304 4.22 6.41 16.93
CA GLU A 304 4.16 5.12 17.60
C GLU A 304 3.05 4.28 16.96
N ILE A 305 3.44 3.16 16.33
CA ILE A 305 2.57 2.24 15.59
C ILE A 305 2.75 0.79 16.05
N GLU A 306 1.85 -0.09 15.63
CA GLU A 306 1.96 -1.54 15.83
C GLU A 306 3.24 -2.11 15.21
N LYS A 307 3.94 -2.95 15.98
CA LYS A 307 5.12 -3.65 15.47
C LYS A 307 4.68 -4.86 14.65
N CYS A 308 5.12 -4.93 13.40
CA CYS A 308 4.89 -6.06 12.49
C CYS A 308 6.19 -6.85 12.22
N SER A 309 6.08 -8.05 11.65
CA SER A 309 7.23 -8.92 11.32
C SER A 309 8.04 -8.41 10.12
N GLY A 310 7.42 -7.65 9.20
CA GLY A 310 8.05 -7.07 8.02
C GLY A 310 7.01 -6.65 6.98
N ASN A 311 7.43 -6.40 5.74
CA ASN A 311 6.52 -6.14 4.61
C ASN A 311 6.28 -7.38 3.74
N LEU A 312 5.21 -7.36 2.95
CA LEU A 312 4.75 -8.51 2.19
C LEU A 312 5.74 -8.90 1.09
N LYS A 313 6.48 -7.93 0.53
CA LYS A 313 7.61 -8.23 -0.38
C LYS A 313 8.74 -8.99 0.31
N GLN A 314 9.10 -8.62 1.54
CA GLN A 314 10.09 -9.37 2.34
C GLN A 314 9.59 -10.77 2.68
N TYR A 315 8.29 -10.92 2.98
CA TYR A 315 7.65 -12.21 3.21
C TYR A 315 7.80 -13.15 2.01
N PHE A 316 7.41 -12.72 0.80
CA PHE A 316 7.58 -13.55 -0.40
C PHE A 316 9.06 -13.86 -0.72
N ASN A 317 9.95 -12.89 -0.53
CA ASN A 317 11.39 -13.13 -0.68
C ASN A 317 11.94 -14.17 0.32
N ARG A 318 11.41 -14.17 1.56
CA ARG A 318 11.73 -15.17 2.58
C ARG A 318 11.25 -16.55 2.14
N LEU A 319 9.99 -16.68 1.72
CA LEU A 319 9.43 -17.93 1.20
C LEU A 319 10.27 -18.48 0.04
N LYS A 320 10.63 -17.63 -0.93
CA LYS A 320 11.51 -18.00 -2.05
C LYS A 320 12.86 -18.51 -1.57
N LYS A 321 13.51 -17.81 -0.64
CA LYS A 321 14.81 -18.21 -0.06
C LYS A 321 14.72 -19.54 0.70
N GLU A 322 13.60 -19.78 1.37
CA GLU A 322 13.30 -21.00 2.12
C GLU A 322 12.75 -22.12 1.24
N LYS A 323 12.53 -21.86 -0.06
CA LYS A 323 11.92 -22.78 -1.03
C LYS A 323 10.52 -23.27 -0.60
N ILE A 324 9.78 -22.40 0.07
CA ILE A 324 8.38 -22.63 0.46
C ILE A 324 7.50 -22.03 -0.63
N GLN A 325 6.55 -22.82 -1.14
CA GLN A 325 5.61 -22.38 -2.16
C GLN A 325 4.20 -22.38 -1.60
N LEU A 326 3.54 -21.22 -1.62
CA LEU A 326 2.13 -21.13 -1.27
C LEU A 326 1.26 -21.74 -2.37
N ASN A 327 0.23 -22.45 -1.95
CA ASN A 327 -0.81 -22.92 -2.85
C ASN A 327 -1.76 -21.76 -3.25
N ASP A 328 -2.66 -22.03 -4.22
CA ASP A 328 -3.54 -20.99 -4.76
C ASP A 328 -4.55 -20.47 -3.72
N GLU A 329 -4.98 -21.31 -2.79
CA GLU A 329 -5.92 -20.92 -1.74
C GLU A 329 -5.24 -20.03 -0.70
N GLU A 330 -4.00 -20.34 -0.31
CA GLU A 330 -3.19 -19.51 0.61
C GLU A 330 -2.92 -18.12 0.01
N LYS A 331 -2.55 -18.07 -1.28
CA LYS A 331 -2.41 -16.79 -2.00
C LYS A 331 -3.74 -16.04 -2.09
N MET A 332 -4.84 -16.76 -2.32
CA MET A 332 -6.16 -16.16 -2.37
C MET A 332 -6.57 -15.58 -1.00
N GLN A 333 -6.24 -16.23 0.10
CA GLN A 333 -6.48 -15.68 1.45
C GLN A 333 -5.68 -14.41 1.72
N ILE A 334 -4.44 -14.31 1.22
CA ILE A 334 -3.67 -13.05 1.25
C ILE A 334 -4.36 -11.99 0.37
N ALA A 335 -4.75 -12.35 -0.86
CA ALA A 335 -5.42 -11.46 -1.80
C ALA A 335 -6.74 -10.90 -1.25
N ILE A 336 -7.56 -11.73 -0.59
CA ILE A 336 -8.81 -11.31 0.05
C ILE A 336 -8.54 -10.24 1.11
N GLN A 337 -7.52 -10.39 1.95
CA GLN A 337 -7.19 -9.37 2.95
C GLN A 337 -6.77 -8.04 2.29
N VAL A 338 -6.00 -8.09 1.20
CA VAL A 338 -5.59 -6.88 0.47
C VAL A 338 -6.79 -6.21 -0.22
N ILE A 339 -7.70 -6.99 -0.81
CA ILE A 339 -8.96 -6.49 -1.39
C ILE A 339 -9.82 -5.82 -0.31
N ASP A 340 -9.96 -6.46 0.85
CA ASP A 340 -10.81 -6.00 1.95
C ASP A 340 -10.34 -4.65 2.51
N VAL A 341 -9.03 -4.50 2.74
CA VAL A 341 -8.49 -3.25 3.30
C VAL A 341 -8.64 -2.08 2.35
N ILE A 342 -8.46 -2.28 1.03
CA ILE A 342 -8.69 -1.22 0.04
C ILE A 342 -10.18 -0.89 -0.05
N ASN A 343 -11.07 -1.89 0.01
CA ASN A 343 -12.51 -1.65 0.02
C ASN A 343 -12.97 -0.85 1.23
N TYR A 344 -12.44 -1.17 2.41
CA TYR A 344 -12.70 -0.42 3.63
C TYR A 344 -12.30 1.06 3.49
N LEU A 345 -11.12 1.34 2.91
CA LEU A 345 -10.71 2.72 2.65
C LEU A 345 -11.66 3.42 1.68
N HIS A 346 -12.03 2.77 0.58
CA HIS A 346 -12.94 3.34 -0.42
C HIS A 346 -14.32 3.65 0.15
N TYR A 347 -14.86 2.75 0.98
CA TYR A 347 -16.12 2.96 1.69
C TYR A 347 -16.09 4.18 2.62
N ASN A 348 -14.93 4.42 3.25
CA ASN A 348 -14.68 5.60 4.07
C ASN A 348 -14.24 6.84 3.27
N HIS A 349 -14.36 6.79 1.94
CA HIS A 349 -13.99 7.87 1.01
C HIS A 349 -12.50 8.23 1.09
N ILE A 350 -11.64 7.24 1.33
CA ILE A 350 -10.19 7.40 1.43
C ILE A 350 -9.55 6.68 0.26
N VAL A 351 -8.57 7.34 -0.37
CA VAL A 351 -7.60 6.70 -1.26
C VAL A 351 -6.22 6.74 -0.61
N HIS A 352 -5.51 5.62 -0.62
CA HIS A 352 -4.16 5.49 -0.09
C HIS A 352 -3.11 6.11 -1.02
N ARG A 353 -3.26 5.95 -2.33
CA ARG A 353 -2.39 6.53 -3.38
C ARG A 353 -0.96 5.97 -3.47
N ASP A 354 -0.63 4.92 -2.73
CA ASP A 354 0.67 4.23 -2.82
C ASP A 354 0.56 2.75 -2.41
N VAL A 355 -0.44 2.07 -2.98
CA VAL A 355 -0.69 0.64 -2.74
C VAL A 355 0.37 -0.19 -3.44
N LYS A 356 1.23 -0.85 -2.66
CA LYS A 356 2.31 -1.74 -3.10
C LYS A 356 2.69 -2.74 -2.00
N LEU A 357 3.39 -3.82 -2.36
CA LEU A 357 3.76 -4.87 -1.39
C LEU A 357 4.70 -4.38 -0.27
N GLU A 358 5.44 -3.30 -0.49
CA GLU A 358 6.29 -2.67 0.51
C GLU A 358 5.49 -1.93 1.60
N ASN A 359 4.28 -1.45 1.27
CA ASN A 359 3.38 -0.72 2.18
C ASN A 359 2.30 -1.63 2.79
N ILE A 360 2.37 -2.94 2.55
CA ILE A 360 1.51 -3.94 3.19
C ILE A 360 2.42 -4.73 4.13
N LEU A 361 2.29 -4.49 5.43
CA LEU A 361 3.01 -5.21 6.46
C LEU A 361 2.35 -6.56 6.75
N TYR A 362 3.07 -7.46 7.41
CA TYR A 362 2.56 -8.75 7.82
C TYR A 362 2.93 -9.07 9.27
N ILE A 363 2.05 -9.82 9.93
CA ILE A 363 2.27 -10.42 11.24
C ILE A 363 2.27 -11.94 11.03
N ASP A 364 3.34 -12.61 11.48
CA ASP A 364 3.40 -14.07 11.43
C ASP A 364 2.22 -14.69 12.19
N SER A 365 1.61 -15.70 11.60
CA SER A 365 0.58 -16.50 12.24
C SER A 365 1.10 -17.93 12.45
N GLN A 366 0.35 -18.74 13.20
CA GLN A 366 0.65 -20.17 13.31
C GLN A 366 0.46 -20.92 11.98
N SER A 367 -0.27 -20.31 11.03
CA SER A 367 -0.43 -20.81 9.66
C SER A 367 0.59 -20.17 8.71
N GLN A 368 0.74 -20.72 7.51
CA GLN A 368 1.60 -20.09 6.51
C GLN A 368 1.05 -18.73 6.06
N VAL A 369 -0.28 -18.53 6.09
CA VAL A 369 -0.93 -17.28 5.70
C VAL A 369 -0.79 -16.23 6.81
N PRO A 370 -0.13 -15.09 6.55
CA PRO A 370 0.02 -14.06 7.56
C PRO A 370 -1.22 -13.17 7.63
N ILE A 371 -1.36 -12.44 8.75
CA ILE A 371 -2.30 -11.33 8.84
C ILE A 371 -1.61 -10.10 8.26
N ILE A 372 -2.25 -9.43 7.30
CA ILE A 372 -1.68 -8.22 6.68
C ILE A 372 -2.13 -6.94 7.41
N LYS A 373 -1.30 -5.90 7.29
CA LYS A 373 -1.55 -4.56 7.84
C LYS A 373 -1.14 -3.51 6.82
N LEU A 374 -2.10 -2.77 6.26
CA LEU A 374 -1.80 -1.64 5.39
C LEU A 374 -1.22 -0.48 6.21
N THR A 375 -0.11 0.08 5.75
CA THR A 375 0.63 1.18 6.41
C THR A 375 1.00 2.26 5.40
N ASP A 376 1.58 3.36 5.89
CA ASP A 376 2.16 4.45 5.09
C ASP A 376 1.13 5.38 4.43
N PHE A 377 0.37 6.09 5.25
CA PHE A 377 -0.72 6.98 4.82
C PHE A 377 -0.26 8.38 4.39
N ASP A 378 1.04 8.62 4.22
CA ASP A 378 1.64 9.94 3.91
C ASP A 378 1.02 10.56 2.63
N GLN A 379 0.78 9.71 1.62
CA GLN A 379 0.16 10.12 0.35
C GLN A 379 -1.36 10.03 0.36
N ALA A 380 -1.97 9.43 1.39
CA ALA A 380 -3.39 9.18 1.46
C ALA A 380 -4.21 10.48 1.49
N ARG A 381 -5.39 10.46 0.89
CA ARG A 381 -6.29 11.61 0.81
C ARG A 381 -7.74 11.16 0.99
N LYS A 382 -8.53 11.98 1.70
CA LYS A 382 -9.99 11.89 1.66
C LYS A 382 -10.47 12.41 0.31
N MET A 383 -11.31 11.64 -0.36
CA MET A 383 -11.98 12.05 -1.58
C MET A 383 -13.18 12.93 -1.24
N TYR A 384 -13.16 14.16 -1.75
CA TYR A 384 -14.29 15.06 -1.68
C TYR A 384 -15.38 14.58 -2.65
N TYR A 385 -16.63 14.72 -2.25
CA TYR A 385 -17.78 14.49 -3.11
C TYR A 385 -18.78 15.62 -3.01
N ILE A 386 -19.48 15.86 -4.11
CA ILE A 386 -20.71 16.65 -4.11
C ILE A 386 -21.90 15.72 -4.07
N ASN A 387 -22.91 16.12 -3.30
CA ASN A 387 -24.22 15.47 -3.34
C ASN A 387 -25.00 16.06 -4.49
N ILE A 388 -25.38 15.21 -5.44
CA ILE A 388 -26.29 15.58 -6.52
C ILE A 388 -27.60 14.86 -6.26
N ARG A 389 -28.70 15.61 -6.18
CA ARG A 389 -30.03 15.03 -6.07
C ARG A 389 -30.44 14.53 -7.46
N ILE A 390 -30.75 13.25 -7.55
CA ILE A 390 -31.28 12.61 -8.76
C ILE A 390 -32.61 11.99 -8.37
N TYR A 391 -33.72 12.60 -8.79
CA TYR A 391 -35.07 12.31 -8.28
C TYR A 391 -35.16 12.48 -6.74
N ASP A 392 -35.58 11.45 -6.01
CA ASP A 392 -35.66 11.41 -4.55
C ASP A 392 -34.36 10.89 -3.88
N ASP A 393 -33.38 10.43 -4.68
CA ASP A 393 -32.12 9.88 -4.18
C ASP A 393 -30.99 10.92 -4.18
N ILE A 394 -30.11 10.82 -3.19
CA ILE A 394 -28.88 11.62 -3.09
C ILE A 394 -27.71 10.76 -3.56
N VAL A 395 -27.10 11.13 -4.70
CA VAL A 395 -25.94 10.45 -5.26
C VAL A 395 -24.67 11.24 -4.96
N LYS A 396 -23.64 10.53 -4.47
CA LYS A 396 -22.31 11.11 -4.22
C LYS A 396 -21.47 11.06 -5.48
N VAL A 397 -21.04 12.21 -5.97
CA VAL A 397 -20.09 12.33 -7.09
C VAL A 397 -18.74 12.75 -6.56
N PHE A 398 -17.78 11.84 -6.60
CA PHE A 398 -16.42 12.05 -6.09
C PHE A 398 -15.57 12.83 -7.07
N GLN A 399 -14.82 13.80 -6.55
CA GLN A 399 -13.86 14.57 -7.33
C GLN A 399 -12.48 13.92 -7.26
N PRO A 400 -11.75 13.85 -8.40
CA PRO A 400 -10.39 13.32 -8.42
C PRO A 400 -9.44 14.16 -7.59
N VAL A 401 -8.43 13.51 -7.03
CA VAL A 401 -7.37 14.16 -6.26
C VAL A 401 -6.22 14.50 -7.21
N LYS A 402 -5.85 15.78 -7.30
CA LYS A 402 -4.73 16.23 -8.14
C LYS A 402 -3.37 16.00 -7.48
N GLY A 403 -2.39 15.56 -8.26
CA GLY A 403 -0.95 15.59 -7.94
C GLY A 403 -0.24 14.25 -8.17
N ALA A 404 1.04 14.30 -8.55
CA ALA A 404 1.89 13.13 -8.68
C ALA A 404 1.92 12.30 -7.39
N CYS A 405 1.71 10.99 -7.53
CA CYS A 405 1.67 10.04 -6.42
C CYS A 405 1.82 8.60 -6.92
N GLY A 406 2.16 7.72 -5.97
CA GLY A 406 2.34 6.29 -6.21
C GLY A 406 3.77 5.90 -6.59
N THR A 407 3.96 4.59 -6.79
CA THR A 407 5.26 4.00 -7.10
C THR A 407 5.26 3.45 -8.52
N LEU A 408 6.26 3.84 -9.34
CA LEU A 408 6.43 3.32 -10.70
C LEU A 408 6.42 1.78 -10.73
N GLY A 409 5.65 1.19 -11.65
CA GLY A 409 5.30 -0.23 -11.65
C GLY A 409 3.87 -0.52 -11.18
N TYR A 410 3.34 0.29 -10.27
CA TYR A 410 1.99 0.15 -9.71
C TYR A 410 1.01 1.26 -10.14
N ILE A 411 1.52 2.34 -10.73
CA ILE A 411 0.74 3.50 -11.16
C ILE A 411 -0.13 3.13 -12.37
N SER A 412 -1.37 3.63 -12.38
CA SER A 412 -2.32 3.42 -13.47
C SER A 412 -2.07 4.35 -14.67
N PRO A 413 -2.45 3.95 -15.90
CA PRO A 413 -2.13 4.70 -17.10
C PRO A 413 -2.66 6.14 -17.16
N GLU A 414 -3.81 6.41 -16.56
CA GLU A 414 -4.46 7.72 -16.56
C GLU A 414 -3.74 8.76 -15.69
N ILE A 415 -2.99 8.33 -14.67
CA ILE A 415 -2.21 9.24 -13.81
C ILE A 415 -1.12 9.92 -14.64
N PHE A 416 -0.47 9.19 -15.54
CA PHE A 416 0.55 9.74 -16.45
C PHE A 416 0.03 10.86 -17.34
N ASN A 417 -1.26 10.79 -17.69
CA ASN A 417 -1.87 11.73 -18.63
C ASN A 417 -2.48 12.96 -17.94
N THR A 418 -3.01 12.80 -16.73
CA THR A 418 -3.89 13.79 -16.10
C THR A 418 -3.44 14.27 -14.73
N LEU A 419 -2.57 13.51 -14.03
CA LEU A 419 -2.26 13.70 -12.61
C LEU A 419 -3.50 13.69 -11.70
N LEU A 420 -4.61 13.12 -12.18
CA LEU A 420 -5.87 13.01 -11.45
C LEU A 420 -6.01 11.59 -10.92
N TYR A 421 -5.93 11.44 -9.61
CA TYR A 421 -6.06 10.16 -8.92
C TYR A 421 -7.52 9.89 -8.54
N THR A 422 -8.02 8.69 -8.84
CA THR A 422 -9.39 8.25 -8.54
C THR A 422 -9.40 6.92 -7.81
N PHE A 423 -10.58 6.48 -7.34
CA PHE A 423 -10.76 5.10 -6.86
C PHE A 423 -10.36 4.05 -7.91
N GLN A 424 -10.57 4.32 -9.21
CA GLN A 424 -10.16 3.40 -10.28
C GLN A 424 -8.65 3.31 -10.41
N SER A 425 -7.96 4.43 -10.20
CA SER A 425 -6.50 4.44 -10.17
C SER A 425 -5.97 3.54 -9.07
N GLU A 426 -6.60 3.54 -7.89
CA GLU A 426 -6.25 2.63 -6.80
C GLU A 426 -6.60 1.17 -7.05
N ILE A 427 -7.75 0.90 -7.69
CA ILE A 427 -8.14 -0.47 -8.10
C ILE A 427 -7.11 -1.07 -9.06
N PHE A 428 -6.53 -0.26 -9.94
CA PHE A 428 -5.44 -0.72 -10.81
C PHE A 428 -4.20 -1.10 -10.00
N SER A 429 -3.76 -0.24 -9.06
CA SER A 429 -2.62 -0.54 -8.18
C SER A 429 -2.84 -1.79 -7.32
N LEU A 430 -4.07 -1.99 -6.82
CA LEU A 430 -4.50 -3.24 -6.19
C LEU A 430 -4.35 -4.44 -7.13
N GLY A 431 -4.85 -4.34 -8.37
CA GLY A 431 -4.74 -5.38 -9.38
C GLY A 431 -3.28 -5.77 -9.67
N VAL A 432 -2.37 -4.80 -9.72
CA VAL A 432 -0.93 -5.04 -9.83
C VAL A 432 -0.39 -5.80 -8.61
N CYS A 433 -0.79 -5.42 -7.39
CA CYS A 433 -0.40 -6.18 -6.18
C CYS A 433 -0.88 -7.64 -6.25
N LEU A 434 -2.11 -7.87 -6.70
CA LEU A 434 -2.67 -9.22 -6.87
C LEU A 434 -1.89 -10.04 -7.92
N ALA A 435 -1.49 -9.41 -9.03
CA ALA A 435 -0.64 -10.04 -10.04
C ALA A 435 0.71 -10.46 -9.45
N VAL A 436 1.35 -9.58 -8.68
CA VAL A 436 2.63 -9.90 -8.03
C VAL A 436 2.45 -10.97 -6.93
N ILE A 437 1.34 -10.98 -6.19
CA ILE A 437 1.04 -12.07 -5.22
C ILE A 437 0.91 -13.42 -5.94
N ASP A 438 0.20 -13.45 -7.07
CA ASP A 438 -0.05 -14.70 -7.79
C ASP A 438 1.21 -15.23 -8.50
N ASN A 439 2.04 -14.32 -9.03
CA ASN A 439 3.17 -14.62 -9.92
C ASN A 439 4.49 -13.95 -9.47
N PHE A 440 4.76 -13.91 -8.16
CA PHE A 440 5.86 -13.15 -7.54
C PHE A 440 7.22 -13.35 -8.22
N GLU A 441 7.63 -14.59 -8.43
CA GLU A 441 8.96 -14.91 -8.96
C GLU A 441 9.19 -14.41 -10.39
N THR A 442 8.13 -14.36 -11.21
CA THR A 442 8.19 -13.95 -12.61
C THR A 442 8.05 -12.43 -12.77
N LEU A 443 7.18 -11.81 -11.96
CA LEU A 443 6.81 -10.41 -12.16
C LEU A 443 7.63 -9.43 -11.36
N GLU A 444 7.99 -9.74 -10.11
CA GLU A 444 8.69 -8.78 -9.24
C GLU A 444 9.98 -8.22 -9.88
N PRO A 445 10.84 -9.04 -10.54
CA PRO A 445 12.07 -8.53 -11.14
C PRO A 445 11.86 -7.63 -12.36
N SER A 446 10.72 -7.75 -13.05
CA SER A 446 10.45 -7.10 -14.34
C SER A 446 9.30 -6.07 -14.29
N LEU A 447 8.70 -5.86 -13.11
CA LEU A 447 7.44 -5.12 -12.96
C LEU A 447 7.51 -3.70 -13.53
N LYS A 448 8.60 -2.98 -13.23
CA LYS A 448 8.78 -1.59 -13.69
C LYS A 448 8.84 -1.50 -15.21
N GLN A 449 9.67 -2.33 -15.84
CA GLN A 449 9.81 -2.35 -17.29
C GLN A 449 8.48 -2.70 -17.97
N LYS A 450 7.80 -3.73 -17.46
CA LYS A 450 6.49 -4.18 -17.96
C LYS A 450 5.41 -3.11 -17.85
N ASN A 451 5.39 -2.35 -16.75
CA ASN A 451 4.44 -1.24 -16.59
C ASN A 451 4.74 -0.11 -17.60
N LEU A 452 6.01 0.23 -17.83
CA LEU A 452 6.40 1.24 -18.81
C LEU A 452 6.02 0.83 -20.24
N ASP A 453 6.31 -0.41 -20.62
CA ASP A 453 5.90 -0.95 -21.92
C ASP A 453 4.39 -0.76 -22.10
N SER A 454 3.60 -1.07 -21.07
CA SER A 454 2.13 -0.95 -21.12
C SER A 454 1.60 0.48 -21.31
N LEU A 455 2.35 1.51 -20.89
CA LEU A 455 1.97 2.91 -21.06
C LEU A 455 2.15 3.40 -22.50
N HIS A 456 3.07 2.78 -23.25
CA HIS A 456 3.39 3.15 -24.63
C HIS A 456 2.63 2.32 -25.67
N GLY A 457 1.43 1.85 -25.32
CA GLY A 457 0.56 1.11 -26.23
C GLY A 457 0.91 -0.37 -26.40
N PHE A 458 1.84 -0.91 -25.59
CA PHE A 458 1.97 -2.36 -25.48
C PHE A 458 0.85 -2.91 -24.60
N LYS A 459 0.38 -4.11 -24.98
CA LYS A 459 -0.69 -4.80 -24.26
C LYS A 459 -0.24 -5.14 -22.84
N ILE A 460 -1.19 -5.09 -21.91
CA ILE A 460 -0.97 -5.42 -20.50
C ILE A 460 -0.24 -6.78 -20.42
N PRO A 461 0.84 -6.92 -19.64
CA PRO A 461 1.62 -8.17 -19.55
C PRO A 461 0.79 -9.40 -19.17
N PHE A 462 -0.37 -9.14 -18.57
CA PHE A 462 -1.32 -10.11 -18.08
C PHE A 462 -2.38 -10.51 -19.11
N GLU A 463 -2.44 -9.90 -20.31
CA GLU A 463 -3.43 -10.30 -21.32
C GLU A 463 -3.09 -11.66 -21.98
N PRO A 464 -4.08 -12.54 -22.24
CA PRO A 464 -3.87 -13.84 -22.87
C PRO A 464 -3.21 -13.77 -24.26
N SER A 465 -3.36 -12.65 -24.97
CA SER A 465 -2.86 -12.47 -26.34
C SER A 465 -1.33 -12.32 -26.45
N TYR A 466 -0.61 -12.32 -25.31
CA TYR A 466 0.84 -12.21 -25.26
C TYR A 466 1.46 -13.47 -24.64
N LEU A 467 1.77 -14.44 -25.51
CA LEU A 467 2.62 -15.59 -25.17
C LEU A 467 4.08 -15.19 -25.43
N VAL A 468 4.75 -14.60 -24.43
CA VAL A 468 6.22 -14.60 -24.46
C VAL A 468 6.64 -16.06 -24.28
N LYS A 469 7.37 -16.61 -25.25
CA LYS A 469 7.73 -18.03 -25.34
C LYS A 469 8.51 -18.61 -24.13
N ASN A 470 8.84 -17.80 -23.12
CA ASN A 470 9.64 -18.18 -21.96
C ASN A 470 9.11 -17.63 -20.61
N GLU A 471 7.94 -16.97 -20.55
CA GLU A 471 7.40 -16.46 -19.27
C GLU A 471 6.27 -17.37 -18.73
N LEU A 472 6.53 -17.98 -17.57
CA LEU A 472 5.57 -18.81 -16.82
C LEU A 472 4.63 -17.94 -15.98
N ILE A 473 3.84 -17.06 -16.60
CA ILE A 473 2.73 -16.41 -15.89
C ILE A 473 1.60 -17.43 -15.75
N LYS A 474 1.22 -17.71 -14.50
CA LYS A 474 0.07 -18.54 -14.16
C LYS A 474 -1.22 -17.75 -14.47
N ARG A 475 -2.08 -18.33 -15.30
CA ARG A 475 -3.31 -17.71 -15.83
C ARG A 475 -4.59 -18.50 -15.50
N ASN A 476 -4.45 -19.62 -14.81
CA ASN A 476 -5.55 -20.52 -14.46
C ASN A 476 -5.88 -20.45 -12.96
N THR A 477 -5.79 -19.26 -12.37
CA THR A 477 -6.09 -19.01 -10.95
C THR A 477 -7.30 -18.12 -10.83
N LYS A 478 -8.02 -18.23 -9.70
CA LYS A 478 -9.10 -17.30 -9.36
C LYS A 478 -8.61 -15.86 -9.22
N ILE A 479 -7.37 -15.68 -8.74
CA ILE A 479 -6.75 -14.35 -8.62
C ILE A 479 -6.58 -13.74 -10.01
N TYR A 480 -6.20 -14.54 -11.02
CA TYR A 480 -6.09 -14.09 -12.40
C TYR A 480 -7.40 -13.55 -12.98
N ASP A 481 -8.54 -14.18 -12.66
CA ASP A 481 -9.85 -13.65 -13.06
C ASP A 481 -10.11 -12.25 -12.48
N ILE A 482 -9.65 -11.98 -11.26
CA ILE A 482 -9.72 -10.66 -10.62
C ILE A 482 -8.73 -9.68 -11.25
N ILE A 483 -7.53 -10.13 -11.60
CA ILE A 483 -6.51 -9.32 -12.27
C ILE A 483 -7.06 -8.78 -13.60
N LEU A 484 -7.73 -9.61 -14.40
CA LEU A 484 -8.34 -9.20 -15.67
C LEU A 484 -9.43 -8.13 -15.50
N LYS A 485 -10.08 -8.06 -14.33
CA LYS A 485 -11.12 -7.08 -14.00
C LYS A 485 -10.56 -5.76 -13.46
N THR A 486 -9.35 -5.79 -12.89
CA THR A 486 -8.73 -4.68 -12.15
C THR A 486 -7.61 -3.98 -12.92
N VAL A 487 -6.76 -4.73 -13.63
CA VAL A 487 -5.65 -4.21 -14.43
C VAL A 487 -6.12 -3.98 -15.87
N VAL A 488 -7.02 -3.00 -16.05
CA VAL A 488 -7.58 -2.61 -17.36
C VAL A 488 -7.14 -1.20 -17.72
N PHE A 489 -6.66 -0.99 -18.95
CA PHE A 489 -6.09 0.31 -19.38
C PHE A 489 -7.11 1.45 -19.26
N ASN A 490 -8.31 1.28 -19.85
CA ASN A 490 -9.39 2.25 -19.69
C ASN A 490 -10.02 2.12 -18.28
N GLN A 491 -9.92 3.18 -17.48
CA GLN A 491 -10.46 3.25 -16.13
C GLN A 491 -11.98 3.01 -16.06
N GLU A 492 -12.75 3.36 -17.09
CA GLU A 492 -14.22 3.17 -17.12
C GLU A 492 -14.61 1.70 -17.31
N LYS A 493 -13.69 0.90 -17.86
CA LYS A 493 -13.87 -0.54 -18.05
C LYS A 493 -13.39 -1.36 -16.84
N ARG A 494 -12.70 -0.75 -15.87
CA ARG A 494 -12.29 -1.44 -14.64
C ARG A 494 -13.52 -1.73 -13.80
N GLN A 495 -13.57 -2.96 -13.30
CA GLN A 495 -14.67 -3.37 -12.45
C GLN A 495 -14.55 -2.72 -11.07
N ASN A 496 -15.68 -2.28 -10.52
CA ASN A 496 -15.71 -1.76 -9.16
C ASN A 496 -15.39 -2.87 -8.14
N LEU A 497 -14.68 -2.51 -7.08
CA LEU A 497 -14.28 -3.42 -6.01
C LEU A 497 -15.47 -4.08 -5.29
N ASN A 498 -16.58 -3.35 -5.12
CA ASN A 498 -17.82 -3.89 -4.54
C ASN A 498 -18.35 -5.07 -5.35
N THR A 499 -18.34 -5.00 -6.68
CA THR A 499 -18.83 -6.09 -7.53
C THR A 499 -17.94 -7.32 -7.41
N ILE A 500 -16.61 -7.12 -7.31
CA ILE A 500 -15.65 -8.20 -7.10
C ILE A 500 -15.92 -8.87 -5.74
N ILE A 501 -16.14 -8.08 -4.68
CA ILE A 501 -16.41 -8.60 -3.34
C ILE A 501 -17.73 -9.36 -3.27
N VAL A 502 -18.79 -8.86 -3.88
CA VAL A 502 -20.09 -9.55 -3.95
C VAL A 502 -19.95 -10.91 -4.64
N ASP A 503 -19.24 -10.96 -5.77
CA ASP A 503 -18.93 -12.20 -6.49
C ASP A 503 -18.16 -13.19 -5.59
N LEU A 504 -17.10 -12.71 -4.93
CA LEU A 504 -16.28 -13.50 -4.00
C LEU A 504 -17.06 -14.03 -2.79
N HIS A 505 -17.99 -13.24 -2.26
CA HIS A 505 -18.82 -13.65 -1.13
C HIS A 505 -19.92 -14.63 -1.55
N GLN A 506 -20.72 -14.29 -2.56
CA GLN A 506 -21.90 -15.06 -2.95
C GLN A 506 -21.55 -16.36 -3.68
N ASN A 507 -20.58 -16.32 -4.58
CA ASN A 507 -20.25 -17.47 -5.42
C ASN A 507 -19.16 -18.35 -4.83
N TYR A 508 -18.30 -17.82 -3.96
CA TYR A 508 -17.15 -18.55 -3.40
C TYR A 508 -17.12 -18.62 -1.87
N GLY A 509 -18.02 -17.94 -1.16
CA GLY A 509 -18.14 -18.03 0.29
C GLY A 509 -17.04 -17.34 1.09
N TYR A 510 -16.22 -16.48 0.47
CA TYR A 510 -15.16 -15.77 1.19
C TYR A 510 -15.71 -14.79 2.23
N GLN A 511 -15.03 -14.69 3.36
CA GLN A 511 -15.36 -13.79 4.46
C GLN A 511 -14.40 -12.59 4.50
N PHE A 512 -14.93 -11.45 4.97
CA PHE A 512 -14.25 -10.17 5.02
C PHE A 512 -14.33 -9.59 6.44
N TYR A 513 -13.29 -8.88 6.89
CA TYR A 513 -13.23 -8.22 8.20
C TYR A 513 -14.13 -7.00 8.28
N SER A 514 -14.34 -6.29 7.17
CA SER A 514 -15.25 -5.14 7.12
C SER A 514 -16.70 -5.60 7.36
N ARG A 515 -17.25 -5.39 8.57
CA ARG A 515 -18.57 -5.92 9.00
C ARG A 515 -19.78 -5.26 8.33
N GLU A 516 -19.61 -4.08 7.74
CA GLU A 516 -20.66 -3.29 7.06
C GLU A 516 -21.25 -4.01 5.82
N ILE A 517 -20.58 -5.08 5.42
CA ILE A 517 -20.90 -6.07 4.38
C ILE A 517 -22.15 -6.92 4.67
N THR A 518 -22.63 -7.04 5.92
CA THR A 518 -23.88 -7.78 6.20
C THR A 518 -25.15 -7.12 5.62
N SER A 519 -25.04 -5.91 5.07
CA SER A 519 -26.11 -5.20 4.36
C SER A 519 -26.12 -5.42 2.83
N PHE A 520 -25.38 -6.42 2.30
CA PHE A 520 -25.37 -6.76 0.86
C PHE A 520 -26.74 -7.08 0.24
N LYS A 521 -27.84 -7.12 1.02
CA LYS A 521 -29.20 -7.07 0.46
C LYS A 521 -29.52 -5.76 -0.27
N ASN A 522 -28.78 -4.67 -0.04
CA ASN A 522 -29.08 -3.34 -0.59
C ASN A 522 -27.91 -2.65 -1.32
N ILE A 523 -26.73 -3.28 -1.48
CA ILE A 523 -25.55 -2.67 -2.15
C ILE A 523 -25.47 -3.11 -3.63
N THR A 524 -26.60 -3.10 -4.34
CA THR A 524 -26.61 -3.14 -5.81
C THR A 524 -26.71 -1.74 -6.44
N SER A 525 -26.77 -0.67 -5.63
CA SER A 525 -27.20 0.65 -6.10
C SER A 525 -26.14 1.75 -6.20
N ASN A 526 -24.98 1.70 -5.51
CA ASN A 526 -24.19 2.94 -5.37
C ASN A 526 -22.80 3.04 -6.00
N PHE A 527 -22.28 2.01 -6.68
CA PHE A 527 -21.00 2.17 -7.39
C PHE A 527 -20.88 1.27 -8.64
N LEU A 528 -21.60 1.62 -9.71
CA LEU A 528 -21.22 1.20 -11.06
C LEU A 528 -21.64 2.28 -12.06
N TYR A 529 -20.66 2.74 -12.85
CA TYR A 529 -20.75 3.79 -13.87
C TYR A 529 -22.10 3.80 -14.60
N CYS A 530 -22.86 4.88 -14.33
CA CYS A 530 -24.17 5.29 -14.81
C CYS A 530 -25.11 4.19 -15.33
N LYS A 531 -25.72 3.39 -14.43
CA LYS A 531 -27.09 2.90 -14.68
C LYS A 531 -28.08 4.06 -14.79
N ILE A 532 -27.78 5.16 -14.12
CA ILE A 532 -28.55 6.40 -14.04
C ILE A 532 -27.60 7.55 -14.32
N ALA A 533 -27.86 8.38 -15.33
CA ALA A 533 -27.13 9.62 -15.56
C ALA A 533 -28.06 10.81 -15.35
N ASN A 534 -27.62 11.85 -14.65
CA ASN A 534 -28.37 13.11 -14.49
C ASN A 534 -27.48 14.31 -14.86
N PHE A 535 -27.88 15.06 -15.88
CA PHE A 535 -27.19 16.26 -16.32
C PHE A 535 -28.15 17.44 -16.35
N GLN A 536 -27.70 18.56 -15.80
CA GLN A 536 -28.38 19.84 -15.88
C GLN A 536 -27.42 20.85 -16.49
N LEU A 537 -27.74 21.30 -17.70
CA LEU A 537 -26.91 22.22 -18.46
C LEU A 537 -27.80 23.39 -18.85
N SER A 538 -27.43 24.61 -18.46
CA SER A 538 -28.15 25.85 -18.78
C SER A 538 -27.15 26.97 -19.04
N ASN A 539 -26.30 26.79 -20.07
CA ASN A 539 -25.14 27.64 -20.35
C ASN A 539 -25.04 28.03 -21.83
N ASN A 540 -26.16 28.11 -22.55
CA ASN A 540 -26.20 28.44 -23.98
C ASN A 540 -25.27 27.55 -24.83
N ILE A 541 -25.33 26.24 -24.61
CA ILE A 541 -24.43 25.27 -25.26
C ILE A 541 -24.67 25.13 -26.78
N GLY A 542 -25.83 25.60 -27.27
CA GLY A 542 -26.23 25.50 -28.67
C GLY A 542 -26.46 24.06 -29.17
N PRO A 543 -26.88 23.90 -30.43
CA PRO A 543 -27.23 22.60 -31.02
C PRO A 543 -26.07 21.59 -31.04
N ASP A 544 -24.87 22.03 -31.42
CA ASP A 544 -23.70 21.15 -31.55
C ASP A 544 -23.16 20.71 -30.18
N GLY A 545 -23.17 21.62 -29.19
CA GLY A 545 -22.77 21.30 -27.82
C GLY A 545 -23.73 20.30 -27.17
N ALA A 546 -25.04 20.48 -27.35
CA ALA A 546 -26.05 19.54 -26.87
C ALA A 546 -25.88 18.15 -27.48
N LYS A 547 -25.66 18.08 -28.81
CA LYS A 547 -25.39 16.82 -29.52
C LYS A 547 -24.10 16.16 -29.04
N ALA A 548 -23.01 16.90 -28.87
CA ALA A 548 -21.71 16.36 -28.44
C ALA A 548 -21.82 15.70 -27.05
N VAL A 549 -22.46 16.38 -26.09
CA VAL A 549 -22.70 15.86 -24.74
C VAL A 549 -23.47 14.55 -24.80
N VAL A 550 -24.57 14.52 -25.54
CA VAL A 550 -25.44 13.34 -25.61
C VAL A 550 -24.78 12.20 -26.36
N SER A 551 -23.95 12.50 -27.37
CA SER A 551 -23.19 11.48 -28.10
C SER A 551 -22.20 10.74 -27.20
N GLU A 552 -21.64 11.42 -26.19
CA GLU A 552 -20.76 10.80 -25.20
C GLU A 552 -21.57 9.99 -24.19
N ILE A 553 -22.72 10.50 -23.73
CA ILE A 553 -23.64 9.77 -22.85
C ILE A 553 -24.11 8.48 -23.51
N ALA A 554 -24.45 8.52 -24.80
CA ALA A 554 -24.96 7.38 -25.57
C ALA A 554 -23.93 6.25 -25.74
N LYS A 555 -22.64 6.50 -25.50
CA LYS A 555 -21.60 5.44 -25.49
C LYS A 555 -21.65 4.55 -24.26
N CYS A 556 -22.43 4.91 -23.23
CA CYS A 556 -22.56 4.12 -22.00
C CYS A 556 -23.38 2.84 -22.25
N PRO A 557 -22.79 1.63 -22.25
CA PRO A 557 -23.48 0.40 -22.64
C PRO A 557 -24.51 -0.08 -21.59
N THR A 558 -24.38 0.39 -20.34
CA THR A 558 -25.19 -0.02 -19.18
C THR A 558 -26.24 1.01 -18.75
N LEU A 559 -26.44 2.07 -19.53
CA LEU A 559 -27.33 3.19 -19.18
C LEU A 559 -28.81 2.77 -19.24
N SER A 560 -29.38 2.49 -18.06
CA SER A 560 -30.78 2.07 -17.91
C SER A 560 -31.76 3.22 -17.63
N THR A 561 -31.25 4.35 -17.12
CA THR A 561 -32.01 5.55 -16.79
C THR A 561 -31.21 6.80 -17.18
N LEU A 562 -31.85 7.75 -17.86
CA LEU A 562 -31.25 9.04 -18.19
C LEU A 562 -32.17 10.17 -17.74
N SER A 563 -31.64 11.14 -17.01
CA SER A 563 -32.24 12.44 -16.74
C SER A 563 -31.36 13.51 -17.38
N LEU A 564 -31.91 14.25 -18.31
CA LEU A 564 -31.17 15.24 -19.05
C LEU A 564 -32.00 16.51 -19.16
N TRP A 565 -31.54 17.55 -18.47
CA TRP A 565 -32.16 18.87 -18.41
C TRP A 565 -31.30 19.83 -19.23
N LEU A 566 -31.83 20.20 -20.39
CA LEU A 566 -31.17 21.03 -21.40
C LEU A 566 -31.91 22.36 -21.60
N TYR A 567 -32.60 22.85 -20.59
CA TYR A 567 -33.37 24.07 -20.71
C TYR A 567 -32.51 25.33 -20.91
N ASP A 568 -33.08 26.36 -21.53
CA ASP A 568 -32.41 27.65 -21.78
C ASP A 568 -31.08 27.54 -22.54
N ASN A 569 -30.99 26.70 -23.59
CA ASN A 569 -29.74 26.47 -24.32
C ASN A 569 -29.75 26.84 -25.80
N ASN A 570 -30.84 27.44 -26.30
CA ASN A 570 -30.97 27.82 -27.71
C ASN A 570 -30.66 26.65 -28.67
N ILE A 571 -31.18 25.46 -28.36
CA ILE A 571 -30.88 24.21 -29.10
C ILE A 571 -31.53 24.20 -30.49
N GLY A 572 -32.72 24.77 -30.64
CA GLY A 572 -33.46 24.80 -31.89
C GLY A 572 -33.99 23.41 -32.35
N PRO A 573 -34.73 23.36 -33.48
CA PRO A 573 -35.37 22.15 -33.98
C PRO A 573 -34.38 21.02 -34.33
N ASP A 574 -33.31 21.35 -35.06
CA ASP A 574 -32.33 20.35 -35.53
C ASP A 574 -31.46 19.81 -34.40
N GLY A 575 -31.07 20.67 -33.45
CA GLY A 575 -30.35 20.27 -32.25
C GLY A 575 -31.17 19.31 -31.39
N ALA A 576 -32.45 19.61 -31.18
CA ALA A 576 -33.34 18.77 -30.37
C ALA A 576 -33.56 17.39 -31.01
N LYS A 577 -33.71 17.35 -32.34
CA LYS A 577 -33.76 16.10 -33.11
C LYS A 577 -32.47 15.29 -32.95
N ALA A 578 -31.30 15.94 -33.04
CA ALA A 578 -30.02 15.27 -32.90
C ALA A 578 -29.84 14.68 -31.49
N VAL A 579 -30.19 15.43 -30.45
CA VAL A 579 -30.21 14.95 -29.06
C VAL A 579 -31.08 13.69 -28.92
N ALA A 580 -32.32 13.74 -29.40
CA ALA A 580 -33.23 12.59 -29.34
C ALA A 580 -32.72 11.37 -30.12
N SER A 581 -32.10 11.60 -31.28
CA SER A 581 -31.52 10.56 -32.12
C SER A 581 -30.34 9.85 -31.45
N GLU A 582 -29.45 10.59 -30.77
CA GLU A 582 -28.35 10.00 -30.01
C GLU A 582 -28.84 9.22 -28.77
N ILE A 583 -29.85 9.74 -28.05
CA ILE A 583 -30.48 9.02 -26.92
C ILE A 583 -31.05 7.68 -27.37
N ALA A 584 -31.70 7.64 -28.54
CA ALA A 584 -32.32 6.44 -29.08
C ALA A 584 -31.34 5.30 -29.38
N LYS A 585 -30.02 5.58 -29.45
CA LYS A 585 -28.97 4.57 -29.63
C LYS A 585 -28.63 3.82 -28.34
N CYS A 586 -29.12 4.26 -27.18
CA CYS A 586 -28.83 3.61 -25.90
C CYS A 586 -29.52 2.24 -25.82
N PRO A 587 -28.77 1.12 -25.78
CA PRO A 587 -29.34 -0.22 -25.96
C PRO A 587 -30.18 -0.69 -24.77
N THR A 588 -29.91 -0.17 -23.57
CA THR A 588 -30.49 -0.64 -22.29
C THR A 588 -31.40 0.39 -21.62
N LEU A 589 -31.69 1.52 -22.27
CA LEU A 589 -32.40 2.66 -21.68
C LEU A 589 -33.89 2.38 -21.46
N SER A 590 -34.25 2.11 -20.20
CA SER A 590 -35.61 1.78 -19.77
C SER A 590 -36.40 2.98 -19.24
N THR A 591 -35.71 4.03 -18.78
CA THR A 591 -36.33 5.24 -18.19
C THR A 591 -35.65 6.49 -18.72
N LEU A 592 -36.42 7.42 -19.29
CA LEU A 592 -35.91 8.69 -19.80
C LEU A 592 -36.69 9.87 -19.21
N THR A 593 -35.97 10.84 -18.64
CA THR A 593 -36.44 12.18 -18.34
C THR A 593 -35.66 13.15 -19.22
N LEU A 594 -36.33 13.82 -20.15
CA LEU A 594 -35.71 14.78 -21.06
C LEU A 594 -36.43 16.12 -20.93
N GLY A 595 -35.76 17.10 -20.34
CA GLY A 595 -36.23 18.48 -20.20
C GLY A 595 -35.63 19.36 -21.29
N LEU A 596 -36.47 19.84 -22.20
CA LEU A 596 -36.11 20.68 -23.35
C LEU A 596 -36.83 22.03 -23.32
N HIS A 597 -37.30 22.48 -22.15
CA HIS A 597 -38.07 23.72 -22.06
C HIS A 597 -37.25 24.96 -22.48
N ASN A 598 -37.93 25.94 -23.07
CA ASN A 598 -37.33 27.19 -23.56
C ASN A 598 -36.10 26.99 -24.47
N ASN A 599 -36.28 26.27 -25.58
CA ASN A 599 -35.21 25.97 -26.55
C ASN A 599 -35.54 26.28 -28.01
N ILE A 600 -36.64 26.99 -28.28
CA ILE A 600 -37.05 27.43 -29.63
C ILE A 600 -37.19 26.21 -30.59
N ILE A 601 -37.80 25.13 -30.13
CA ILE A 601 -37.88 23.87 -30.88
C ILE A 601 -38.94 23.90 -32.00
N GLY A 602 -40.08 24.54 -31.77
CA GLY A 602 -41.18 24.61 -32.73
C GLY A 602 -41.90 23.27 -33.00
N PRO A 603 -42.94 23.28 -33.85
CA PRO A 603 -43.79 22.10 -34.12
C PRO A 603 -43.03 20.91 -34.74
N ASP A 604 -42.22 21.17 -35.76
CA ASP A 604 -41.50 20.12 -36.50
C ASP A 604 -40.37 19.50 -35.67
N GLY A 605 -39.67 20.32 -34.89
CA GLY A 605 -38.64 19.85 -33.95
C GLY A 605 -39.23 18.95 -32.87
N ALA A 606 -40.39 19.34 -32.29
CA ALA A 606 -41.06 18.56 -31.26
C ALA A 606 -41.55 17.20 -31.80
N LYS A 607 -42.14 17.20 -33.00
CA LYS A 607 -42.50 15.96 -33.72
C LYS A 607 -41.29 15.05 -33.94
N ALA A 608 -40.15 15.62 -34.34
CA ALA A 608 -38.93 14.86 -34.58
C ALA A 608 -38.38 14.23 -33.29
N VAL A 609 -38.35 14.98 -32.18
CA VAL A 609 -37.96 14.48 -30.86
C VAL A 609 -38.81 13.27 -30.46
N ALA A 610 -40.13 13.40 -30.58
CA ALA A 610 -41.08 12.32 -30.27
C ALA A 610 -40.85 11.07 -31.14
N SER A 611 -40.63 11.26 -32.45
CA SER A 611 -40.38 10.16 -33.39
C SER A 611 -39.07 9.42 -33.12
N GLU A 612 -37.98 10.12 -32.77
CA GLU A 612 -36.71 9.48 -32.44
C GLU A 612 -36.76 8.75 -31.10
N ILE A 613 -37.36 9.35 -30.07
CA ILE A 613 -37.52 8.68 -28.75
C ILE A 613 -38.36 7.40 -28.88
N ALA A 614 -39.38 7.39 -29.75
CA ALA A 614 -40.21 6.22 -29.98
C ALA A 614 -39.43 4.99 -30.52
N LYS A 615 -38.22 5.19 -31.06
CA LYS A 615 -37.32 4.12 -31.54
C LYS A 615 -36.52 3.44 -30.42
N CYS A 616 -36.55 3.96 -29.19
CA CYS A 616 -35.83 3.35 -28.07
C CYS A 616 -36.36 1.91 -27.83
N PRO A 617 -35.49 0.88 -27.88
CA PRO A 617 -35.94 -0.51 -27.93
C PRO A 617 -36.51 -1.04 -26.60
N THR A 618 -36.17 -0.40 -25.49
CA THR A 618 -36.46 -0.91 -24.13
C THR A 618 -37.18 0.12 -23.25
N LEU A 619 -37.57 1.28 -23.80
CA LEU A 619 -38.09 2.41 -23.02
C LEU A 619 -39.48 2.11 -22.45
N SER A 620 -39.57 2.04 -21.12
CA SER A 620 -40.78 1.71 -20.37
C SER A 620 -41.41 2.92 -19.69
N THR A 621 -40.61 3.94 -19.38
CA THR A 621 -41.01 5.18 -18.71
C THR A 621 -40.41 6.40 -19.40
N LEU A 622 -41.24 7.37 -19.78
CA LEU A 622 -40.84 8.61 -20.42
C LEU A 622 -41.43 9.82 -19.68
N SER A 623 -40.56 10.76 -19.29
CA SER A 623 -40.94 12.11 -18.88
C SER A 623 -40.34 13.11 -19.87
N LEU A 624 -41.18 13.76 -20.67
CA LEU A 624 -40.75 14.68 -21.72
C LEU A 624 -41.27 16.09 -21.41
N GLY A 625 -40.34 17.00 -21.12
CA GLY A 625 -40.62 18.42 -20.91
C GLY A 625 -40.36 19.21 -22.17
N LEU A 626 -41.43 19.70 -22.81
CA LEU A 626 -41.41 20.48 -24.03
C LEU A 626 -42.05 21.85 -23.83
N ASP A 627 -42.26 22.28 -22.60
CA ASP A 627 -42.89 23.56 -22.27
C ASP A 627 -42.10 24.76 -22.84
N ASP A 628 -42.82 25.83 -23.16
CA ASP A 628 -42.26 27.07 -23.70
C ASP A 628 -41.37 26.88 -24.96
N ASN A 629 -41.88 26.21 -25.99
CA ASN A 629 -41.15 25.92 -27.23
C ASN A 629 -41.88 26.31 -28.51
N ASN A 630 -42.98 27.08 -28.40
CA ASN A 630 -43.80 27.53 -29.52
C ASN A 630 -44.28 26.38 -30.44
N ILE A 631 -44.72 25.27 -29.85
CA ILE A 631 -45.10 24.04 -30.58
C ILE A 631 -46.46 24.15 -31.28
N GLY A 632 -47.44 24.81 -30.66
CA GLY A 632 -48.81 24.92 -31.18
C GLY A 632 -49.60 23.61 -31.14
N PRO A 633 -50.91 23.67 -31.49
CA PRO A 633 -51.84 22.54 -31.38
C PRO A 633 -51.49 21.35 -32.30
N ASP A 634 -51.13 21.62 -33.56
CA ASP A 634 -50.81 20.54 -34.51
C ASP A 634 -49.48 19.85 -34.18
N GLY A 635 -48.50 20.60 -33.67
CA GLY A 635 -47.26 20.05 -33.13
C GLY A 635 -47.52 19.14 -31.92
N ALA A 636 -48.40 19.55 -31.00
CA ALA A 636 -48.79 18.75 -29.85
C ALA A 636 -49.49 17.43 -30.25
N LYS A 637 -50.41 17.47 -31.23
CA LYS A 637 -51.04 16.28 -31.81
C LYS A 637 -50.01 15.33 -32.44
N ALA A 638 -49.01 15.89 -33.12
CA ALA A 638 -47.96 15.11 -33.74
C ALA A 638 -47.08 14.42 -32.69
N VAL A 639 -46.66 15.14 -31.63
CA VAL A 639 -45.91 14.57 -30.49
C VAL A 639 -46.67 13.40 -29.87
N ALA A 640 -47.96 13.58 -29.54
CA ALA A 640 -48.77 12.52 -28.96
C ALA A 640 -48.88 11.30 -29.88
N SER A 641 -49.08 11.53 -31.18
CA SER A 641 -49.22 10.45 -32.18
C SER A 641 -47.92 9.67 -32.39
N GLU A 642 -46.75 10.30 -32.31
CA GLU A 642 -45.45 9.62 -32.43
C GLU A 642 -45.08 8.85 -31.17
N ILE A 643 -45.26 9.41 -29.97
CA ILE A 643 -44.96 8.72 -28.70
C ILE A 643 -45.85 7.48 -28.54
N ALA A 644 -47.10 7.53 -28.99
CA ALA A 644 -48.03 6.39 -28.96
C ALA A 644 -47.51 5.14 -29.71
N LYS A 645 -46.56 5.31 -30.65
CA LYS A 645 -45.92 4.21 -31.40
C LYS A 645 -44.85 3.47 -30.60
N CYS A 646 -44.39 4.02 -29.47
CA CYS A 646 -43.36 3.39 -28.65
C CYS A 646 -43.90 2.08 -28.04
N PRO A 647 -43.40 0.89 -28.45
CA PRO A 647 -44.08 -0.38 -28.19
C PRO A 647 -44.05 -0.77 -26.71
N THR A 648 -42.97 -0.46 -26.01
CA THR A 648 -42.68 -0.86 -24.62
C THR A 648 -43.15 0.13 -23.57
N LEU A 649 -43.62 1.33 -23.98
CA LEU A 649 -43.91 2.42 -23.06
C LEU A 649 -45.16 2.14 -22.21
N SER A 650 -45.00 2.19 -20.89
CA SER A 650 -46.05 1.95 -19.90
C SER A 650 -46.46 3.20 -19.14
N THR A 651 -45.52 4.16 -19.00
CA THR A 651 -45.72 5.41 -18.25
C THR A 651 -45.21 6.59 -19.08
N LEU A 652 -46.05 7.62 -19.23
CA LEU A 652 -45.73 8.88 -19.91
C LEU A 652 -46.14 10.07 -19.04
N ASN A 653 -45.18 10.95 -18.78
CA ASN A 653 -45.43 12.31 -18.34
C ASN A 653 -45.02 13.27 -19.46
N LEU A 654 -45.95 14.06 -19.98
CA LEU A 654 -45.71 15.00 -21.07
C LEU A 654 -46.07 16.40 -20.60
N ASN A 655 -45.09 17.31 -20.57
CA ASN A 655 -45.34 18.71 -20.27
C ASN A 655 -45.29 19.54 -21.55
N LEU A 656 -46.43 20.10 -21.93
CA LEU A 656 -46.60 20.99 -23.07
C LEU A 656 -47.06 22.39 -22.68
N SER A 657 -47.02 22.73 -21.39
CA SER A 657 -47.39 24.05 -20.88
C SER A 657 -46.74 25.18 -21.67
N ASN A 658 -47.41 26.32 -21.81
CA ASN A 658 -46.88 27.50 -22.50
C ASN A 658 -46.51 27.29 -23.98
N ASN A 659 -47.13 26.33 -24.69
CA ASN A 659 -46.91 26.11 -26.12
C ASN A 659 -48.00 26.64 -27.05
N LYS A 660 -48.89 27.52 -26.55
CA LYS A 660 -50.04 28.04 -27.32
C LYS A 660 -50.98 26.92 -27.80
N ILE A 661 -51.18 25.91 -26.95
CA ILE A 661 -52.13 24.82 -27.20
C ILE A 661 -53.49 25.27 -26.68
N ASN A 662 -54.53 25.08 -27.48
CA ASN A 662 -55.89 25.41 -27.05
C ASN A 662 -56.38 24.33 -26.08
N GLY A 663 -56.85 24.72 -24.89
CA GLY A 663 -57.16 23.82 -23.76
C GLY A 663 -58.27 22.78 -23.93
N ASN A 664 -58.78 22.57 -25.15
CA ASN A 664 -59.80 21.56 -25.48
C ASN A 664 -59.24 20.33 -26.22
N GLU A 665 -57.93 20.24 -26.41
CA GLU A 665 -57.31 19.14 -27.17
C GLU A 665 -57.01 17.92 -26.28
N LEU A 666 -57.91 16.94 -26.27
CA LEU A 666 -57.72 15.68 -25.54
C LEU A 666 -56.72 14.76 -26.27
N LEU A 667 -55.44 14.85 -25.91
CA LEU A 667 -54.34 14.09 -26.51
C LEU A 667 -54.25 12.67 -25.94
N GLU A 668 -54.83 12.45 -24.76
CA GLU A 668 -54.87 11.15 -24.07
C GLU A 668 -55.52 10.07 -24.94
N SER A 669 -56.46 10.47 -25.81
CA SER A 669 -57.14 9.58 -26.77
C SER A 669 -56.21 8.86 -27.74
N LYS A 670 -54.96 9.33 -27.92
CA LYS A 670 -53.95 8.72 -28.79
C LYS A 670 -53.23 7.52 -28.15
N PHE A 671 -53.30 7.36 -26.84
CA PHE A 671 -52.53 6.35 -26.12
C PHE A 671 -53.34 5.10 -25.77
N ARG A 672 -52.64 3.99 -25.55
CA ARG A 672 -53.25 2.71 -25.21
C ARG A 672 -53.84 2.78 -23.79
N LYS A 673 -55.01 2.14 -23.58
CA LYS A 673 -55.76 2.18 -22.30
C LYS A 673 -54.99 1.67 -21.07
N ASN A 674 -54.00 0.81 -21.27
CA ASN A 674 -53.16 0.24 -20.21
C ASN A 674 -51.94 1.10 -19.85
N MET A 675 -51.79 2.25 -20.49
CA MET A 675 -50.68 3.18 -20.29
C MET A 675 -51.07 4.24 -19.25
N LYS A 676 -50.17 4.52 -18.30
CA LYS A 676 -50.32 5.66 -17.38
C LYS A 676 -49.85 6.92 -18.09
N VAL A 677 -50.78 7.80 -18.42
CA VAL A 677 -50.51 9.03 -19.17
C VAL A 677 -50.90 10.24 -18.34
N ASN A 678 -49.96 11.18 -18.18
CA ASN A 678 -50.18 12.47 -17.53
C ASN A 678 -49.70 13.57 -18.48
N ILE A 679 -50.61 14.44 -18.91
CA ILE A 679 -50.32 15.54 -19.84
C ILE A 679 -50.61 16.86 -19.13
N LYS A 680 -49.63 17.76 -19.13
CA LYS A 680 -49.81 19.16 -18.75
C LYS A 680 -49.89 20.01 -20.00
N TYR A 681 -50.93 20.83 -20.10
CA TYR A 681 -51.28 21.66 -21.25
C TYR A 681 -50.87 23.11 -21.07
#